data_AF-A0A8C4P167-F1
#
_entry.id   AF-A0A8C4P167-F1
#
_cell.length_a   1.000
_cell.length_b   1.000
_cell.length_c   1.000
_cell.angle_alpha   90.00
_cell.angle_beta   90.00
_cell.angle_gamma   90.00
#
_symmetry.space_group_name_H-M   'P 1'
#
loop_
_entity.id
_entity.type
_entity.pdbx_description
1 polymer ?
#
loop_
_entity_poly.entity_id
_entity_poly.type
_entity_poly.pdbx_seq_one_letter_code
_entity_poly.pdbx_strand_id
1 'polypeptide(L)'
;MPFLAAGVCQCRTEVLALSMDIDTDYERPNVETIKCVVVGDNAVGKTRLICARACNATLTQYQLLATHVPTVWAIDQYRVCQEVLERSRDVVDEVSVSLRLWDTFGDHHKDRRFAYGRSDVVVLCFSLANPNSLRHVRTMWFPEIKHFCPRTPIILVGCQLDLRYADLDAVNRARRPLAKPIKPTDILPPERGHEVAKELGIPYFETSIVAQFGVKDVFDNAIRAALISRRHLQFWKSHLKKVQRPLLQAPFLPPRPPRPIVGIPDPPPTDGEGPDSLFCQPLCADVLFLLQGGATRVFAHKVYLATSCSKFYDLFTLDLDGADGGVRALYSLGALGTGRALLGWGRGFLSVCLEHVYDPMTGRPRLMTVVAMDALIQEEPFKAVLQYLYTGSLDEGRGDLMQVATIAELLEVFDLRMMVANVLNRESFMNQEITKAFHVRRANRIKESLNKGTFADVVFRLDDGCLPAHKPLLISSCNWMAAMFRGSFMESYIEEVPIPNTSAACMRGVLEFLYCGLLTPCPGLEPMELIILANRLCLPRLVALTEQHAVDELLQLAVKGGDIDGQVLAYLELAQFHNAKQLSVWCLHHICTNYNSICRKFPKDMKAMSPENQRHFEKQRWPPVWFLKEEDRYLRSQKEREREEEILRKQHTKRGWCFWRHPSSSPHVS
;
A
#
# COMPACT_ATOMS: atom_id res chain seq x y z
N MET A 1 1.13 19.03 -19.57
CA MET A 1 2.60 18.83 -19.47
C MET A 1 3.08 17.94 -20.62
N PRO A 2 3.38 18.49 -21.82
CA PRO A 2 3.80 17.73 -22.99
C PRO A 2 5.34 17.67 -23.13
N PHE A 3 6.08 17.33 -22.07
CA PHE A 3 7.56 17.41 -22.06
C PHE A 3 8.29 16.05 -22.14
N LEU A 4 7.59 14.92 -22.28
CA LEU A 4 8.22 13.58 -22.34
C LEU A 4 8.05 12.86 -23.69
N ALA A 5 7.37 13.47 -24.67
CA ALA A 5 7.25 12.91 -26.02
C ALA A 5 8.47 13.20 -26.92
N ALA A 6 9.41 14.03 -26.47
CA ALA A 6 10.55 14.49 -27.27
C ALA A 6 11.83 13.64 -27.11
N GLY A 7 11.90 12.74 -26.12
CA GLY A 7 13.16 12.04 -25.77
C GLY A 7 13.32 10.63 -26.33
N VAL A 8 12.27 10.01 -26.85
CA VAL A 8 12.31 8.63 -27.35
C VAL A 8 12.12 8.65 -28.86
N CYS A 9 13.23 8.77 -29.59
CA CYS A 9 13.32 8.64 -31.04
C CYS A 9 12.70 9.80 -31.86
N GLN A 10 13.20 11.04 -31.67
CA GLN A 10 13.26 12.00 -32.78
C GLN A 10 14.56 11.77 -33.58
N CYS A 11 14.65 10.64 -34.28
CA CYS A 11 15.42 10.65 -35.53
C CYS A 11 14.57 11.47 -36.51
N ARG A 12 14.93 12.76 -36.67
CA ARG A 12 14.32 13.65 -37.66
C ARG A 12 14.25 12.91 -39.01
N THR A 13 13.03 12.69 -39.48
CA THR A 13 12.76 12.17 -40.81
C THR A 13 12.91 13.32 -41.81
N GLU A 14 14.13 13.81 -42.00
CA GLU A 14 14.43 14.62 -43.18
C GLU A 14 14.71 13.63 -44.31
N VAL A 15 13.73 13.50 -45.21
CA VAL A 15 13.89 12.80 -46.49
C VAL A 15 14.82 13.66 -47.35
N LEU A 16 16.12 13.52 -47.15
CA LEU A 16 17.11 13.97 -48.13
C LEU A 16 17.24 12.86 -49.17
N ALA A 17 16.72 13.14 -50.36
CA ALA A 17 17.03 12.39 -51.55
C ALA A 17 18.56 12.50 -51.80
N LEU A 18 19.29 11.44 -51.48
CA LEU A 18 20.70 11.30 -51.84
C LEU A 18 20.91 9.97 -52.55
N SER A 19 21.74 10.05 -53.57
CA SER A 19 22.05 9.06 -54.59
C SER A 19 22.33 7.66 -54.04
N MET A 20 21.88 6.68 -54.83
CA MET A 20 22.37 5.30 -54.75
C MET A 20 23.85 5.29 -55.17
N ASP A 21 24.76 5.48 -54.22
CA ASP A 21 26.16 5.13 -54.39
C ASP A 21 26.42 3.75 -53.76
N ILE A 22 26.74 2.83 -54.66
CA ILE A 22 27.13 1.44 -54.42
C ILE A 22 28.59 1.43 -53.95
N ASP A 23 28.90 0.55 -53.00
CA ASP A 23 30.24 0.21 -52.46
C ASP A 23 30.96 1.27 -51.62
N THR A 24 30.99 1.05 -50.30
CA THR A 24 32.21 1.07 -49.45
C THR A 24 31.83 0.87 -47.97
N ASP A 25 31.50 -0.37 -47.58
CA ASP A 25 31.51 -0.74 -46.16
C ASP A 25 32.99 -0.89 -45.74
N TYR A 26 33.47 -0.06 -44.81
CA TYR A 26 34.73 -0.26 -44.08
C TYR A 26 34.60 -1.55 -43.24
N GLU A 27 34.76 -2.72 -43.85
CA GLU A 27 34.87 -4.00 -43.15
C GLU A 27 36.14 -4.00 -42.31
N ARG A 28 35.99 -3.79 -41.00
CA ARG A 28 37.05 -4.17 -40.06
C ARG A 28 37.22 -5.69 -40.15
N PRO A 29 38.46 -6.21 -40.28
CA PRO A 29 38.67 -7.65 -40.32
C PRO A 29 38.08 -8.29 -39.04
N ASN A 30 37.34 -9.38 -39.21
CA ASN A 30 36.75 -10.23 -38.15
C ASN A 30 35.45 -9.75 -37.47
N VAL A 31 34.69 -8.81 -38.03
CA VAL A 31 33.32 -8.50 -37.55
C VAL A 31 32.28 -9.23 -38.40
N GLU A 32 31.45 -10.05 -37.78
CA GLU A 32 30.36 -10.76 -38.46
C GLU A 32 29.08 -9.92 -38.45
N THR A 33 28.69 -9.40 -39.61
CA THR A 33 27.40 -8.70 -39.77
C THR A 33 26.26 -9.73 -39.79
N ILE A 34 25.21 -9.49 -39.01
CA ILE A 34 24.05 -10.37 -38.85
C ILE A 34 22.77 -9.60 -39.16
N LYS A 35 22.08 -9.98 -40.24
CA LYS A 35 20.74 -9.49 -40.56
C LYS A 35 19.69 -10.32 -39.82
N CYS A 36 19.03 -9.69 -38.85
CA CYS A 36 17.99 -10.28 -38.01
C CYS A 36 16.62 -9.67 -38.35
N VAL A 37 15.70 -10.48 -38.87
CA VAL A 37 14.35 -10.03 -39.25
C VAL A 37 13.34 -10.42 -38.18
N VAL A 38 12.54 -9.46 -37.72
CA VAL A 38 11.50 -9.66 -36.70
C VAL A 38 10.12 -9.69 -37.36
N VAL A 39 9.37 -10.76 -37.15
CA VAL A 39 8.09 -11.05 -37.83
C VAL A 39 7.03 -11.55 -36.86
N GLY A 40 5.75 -11.43 -37.22
CA GLY A 40 4.61 -11.76 -36.36
C GLY A 40 3.46 -10.77 -36.49
N ASP A 41 2.33 -11.05 -35.84
CA ASP A 41 1.08 -10.26 -35.95
C ASP A 41 1.24 -8.78 -35.55
N ASN A 42 0.22 -7.98 -35.88
CA ASN A 42 0.13 -6.61 -35.40
C ASN A 42 0.04 -6.55 -33.87
N ALA A 43 0.65 -5.52 -33.28
CA ALA A 43 0.61 -5.25 -31.84
C ALA A 43 1.17 -6.34 -30.91
N VAL A 44 1.88 -7.35 -31.42
CA VAL A 44 2.51 -8.39 -30.57
C VAL A 44 3.75 -7.91 -29.81
N GLY A 45 4.30 -6.74 -30.17
CA GLY A 45 5.45 -6.15 -29.48
C GLY A 45 6.76 -6.14 -30.27
N LYS A 46 6.77 -6.50 -31.56
CA LYS A 46 7.97 -6.51 -32.44
C LYS A 46 8.78 -5.22 -32.37
N THR A 47 8.14 -4.11 -32.73
CA THR A 47 8.78 -2.79 -32.73
C THR A 47 9.30 -2.40 -31.34
N ARG A 48 8.54 -2.71 -30.28
CA ARG A 48 8.95 -2.43 -28.88
C ARG A 48 10.17 -3.26 -28.47
N LEU A 49 10.24 -4.53 -28.89
CA LEU A 49 11.39 -5.40 -28.64
C LEU A 49 12.65 -4.89 -29.36
N ILE A 50 12.50 -4.43 -30.61
CA ILE A 50 13.59 -3.81 -31.37
C ILE A 50 14.06 -2.52 -30.68
N CYS A 51 13.14 -1.62 -30.33
CA CYS A 51 13.47 -0.38 -29.65
C CYS A 51 14.15 -0.63 -28.30
N ALA A 52 13.68 -1.62 -27.53
CA ALA A 52 14.30 -1.98 -26.25
C ALA A 52 15.76 -2.42 -26.44
N ARG A 53 16.04 -3.23 -27.47
CA ARG A 53 17.42 -3.64 -27.78
C ARG A 53 18.27 -2.50 -28.33
N ALA A 54 17.74 -1.69 -29.24
CA ALA A 54 18.49 -0.63 -29.91
C ALA A 54 18.77 0.58 -29.00
N CYS A 55 17.80 0.95 -28.16
CA CYS A 55 17.89 2.13 -27.31
C CYS A 55 18.38 1.82 -25.88
N ASN A 56 18.36 0.55 -25.46
CA ASN A 56 18.63 0.11 -24.08
C ASN A 56 17.86 0.94 -23.03
N ALA A 57 16.66 1.40 -23.39
CA ALA A 57 15.86 2.31 -22.58
C ALA A 57 14.85 1.51 -21.74
N THR A 58 14.77 1.83 -20.45
CA THR A 58 13.72 1.36 -19.56
C THR A 58 12.46 2.20 -19.77
N LEU A 59 11.34 1.55 -20.09
CA LEU A 59 10.04 2.20 -20.23
C LEU A 59 9.06 1.58 -19.24
N THR A 60 8.29 2.41 -18.57
CA THR A 60 7.21 1.95 -17.69
C THR A 60 6.11 1.27 -18.50
N GLN A 61 5.33 0.40 -17.86
CA GLN A 61 4.20 -0.30 -18.50
C GLN A 61 3.20 0.70 -19.11
N TYR A 62 2.91 1.80 -18.41
CA TYR A 62 2.05 2.88 -18.92
C TYR A 62 2.65 3.54 -20.17
N GLN A 63 3.92 3.94 -20.15
CA GLN A 63 4.58 4.55 -21.31
C GLN A 63 4.57 3.61 -22.51
N LEU A 64 4.83 2.32 -22.31
CA LEU A 64 4.72 1.33 -23.37
C LEU A 64 3.29 1.31 -23.90
N LEU A 65 2.27 1.17 -23.05
CA LEU A 65 0.87 1.07 -23.50
C LEU A 65 0.34 2.34 -24.17
N ALA A 66 0.74 3.53 -23.71
CA ALA A 66 0.29 4.83 -24.19
C ALA A 66 1.01 5.29 -25.48
N THR A 67 2.25 4.85 -25.71
CA THR A 67 3.01 5.24 -26.91
C THR A 67 2.69 4.32 -28.09
N HIS A 68 2.29 4.94 -29.19
CA HIS A 68 2.20 4.27 -30.48
C HIS A 68 3.51 4.44 -31.22
N VAL A 69 4.20 3.33 -31.47
CA VAL A 69 5.38 3.31 -32.34
C VAL A 69 4.92 2.84 -33.72
N PRO A 70 4.84 3.72 -34.73
CA PRO A 70 4.46 3.31 -36.08
C PRO A 70 5.54 2.41 -36.67
N THR A 71 5.15 1.25 -37.20
CA THR A 71 6.04 0.37 -37.96
C THR A 71 6.34 1.04 -39.30
N VAL A 72 7.55 1.57 -39.48
CA VAL A 72 8.03 2.08 -40.77
C VAL A 72 9.04 1.06 -41.29
N TRP A 73 8.87 0.60 -42.53
CA TRP A 73 9.75 -0.36 -43.17
C TRP A 73 11.23 0.06 -43.10
N ALA A 74 12.06 -0.83 -42.54
CA ALA A 74 13.25 -1.38 -43.18
C ALA A 74 14.03 -0.46 -44.15
N ILE A 75 14.52 0.68 -43.65
CA ILE A 75 15.82 1.22 -44.08
C ILE A 75 16.79 0.85 -42.97
N ASP A 76 18.03 0.50 -43.33
CA ASP A 76 19.13 0.33 -42.39
C ASP A 76 19.33 1.65 -41.62
N GLN A 77 18.55 1.90 -40.57
CA GLN A 77 18.66 3.13 -39.77
C GLN A 77 20.04 3.23 -39.11
N TYR A 78 20.74 2.10 -38.99
CA TYR A 78 22.14 2.03 -38.58
C TYR A 78 23.09 2.64 -39.62
N ARG A 79 22.67 2.91 -40.86
CA ARG A 79 23.43 3.73 -41.83
C ARG A 79 23.21 5.24 -41.65
N VAL A 80 22.14 5.63 -40.97
CA VAL A 80 21.73 7.05 -40.82
C VAL A 80 22.05 7.59 -39.43
N CYS A 81 22.04 6.75 -38.39
CA CYS A 81 22.32 7.16 -37.01
C CYS A 81 23.53 6.42 -36.42
N GLN A 82 24.61 7.16 -36.15
CA GLN A 82 25.87 6.61 -35.65
C GLN A 82 25.75 6.00 -34.25
N GLU A 83 24.94 6.58 -33.36
CA GLU A 83 24.69 6.01 -32.02
C GLU A 83 24.02 4.64 -32.09
N VAL A 84 23.05 4.47 -33.00
CA VAL A 84 22.35 3.20 -33.21
C VAL A 84 23.29 2.17 -33.83
N LEU A 85 24.19 2.59 -34.74
CA LEU A 85 25.25 1.76 -35.31
C LEU A 85 26.24 1.27 -34.25
N GLU A 86 26.70 2.14 -33.37
CA GLU A 86 27.63 1.79 -32.30
C GLU A 86 26.99 0.78 -31.34
N ARG A 87 25.72 0.98 -30.96
CA ARG A 87 24.94 0.05 -30.13
C ARG A 87 24.59 -1.27 -30.81
N SER A 88 24.72 -1.35 -32.14
CA SER A 88 24.52 -2.60 -32.89
C SER A 88 25.66 -3.59 -32.73
N ARG A 89 26.83 -3.10 -32.30
CA ARG A 89 28.04 -3.90 -32.14
C ARG A 89 28.04 -4.59 -30.79
N ASP A 90 28.28 -5.88 -30.79
CA ASP A 90 28.34 -6.69 -29.57
C ASP A 90 29.39 -7.79 -29.74
N VAL A 91 29.71 -8.50 -28.65
CA VAL A 91 30.55 -9.69 -28.65
C VAL A 91 29.74 -10.86 -28.11
N VAL A 92 29.49 -11.86 -28.96
CA VAL A 92 28.76 -13.09 -28.58
C VAL A 92 29.68 -14.28 -28.77
N ASP A 93 29.92 -15.04 -27.69
CA ASP A 93 30.78 -16.22 -27.67
C ASP A 93 32.17 -15.98 -28.30
N GLU A 94 32.81 -14.87 -27.92
CA GLU A 94 34.11 -14.38 -28.43
C GLU A 94 34.10 -13.92 -29.91
N VAL A 95 32.93 -13.82 -30.55
CA VAL A 95 32.79 -13.33 -31.91
C VAL A 95 32.25 -11.90 -31.90
N SER A 96 33.02 -10.96 -32.48
CA SER A 96 32.57 -9.60 -32.73
C SER A 96 31.49 -9.59 -33.81
N VAL A 97 30.31 -9.04 -33.49
CA VAL A 97 29.15 -9.02 -34.38
C VAL A 97 28.61 -7.61 -34.56
N SER A 98 28.00 -7.35 -35.71
CA SER A 98 27.15 -6.17 -35.93
C SER A 98 25.73 -6.63 -36.25
N LEU A 99 24.81 -6.45 -35.30
CA LEU A 99 23.42 -6.89 -35.42
C LEU A 99 22.56 -5.84 -36.11
N ARG A 100 22.04 -6.15 -37.29
CA ARG A 100 21.12 -5.30 -38.04
C ARG A 100 19.70 -5.81 -37.86
N LEU A 101 18.88 -5.07 -37.14
CA LEU A 101 17.47 -5.41 -36.88
C LEU A 101 16.56 -4.88 -37.99
N TRP A 102 15.67 -5.74 -38.47
CA TRP A 102 14.68 -5.42 -39.50
C TRP A 102 13.28 -5.63 -38.92
N ASP A 103 12.55 -4.54 -38.68
CA ASP A 103 11.13 -4.59 -38.29
C ASP A 103 10.24 -4.84 -39.51
N THR A 104 9.13 -5.55 -39.32
CA THR A 104 8.17 -5.85 -40.38
C THR A 104 6.74 -5.59 -39.92
N PHE A 105 5.83 -5.33 -40.87
CA PHE A 105 4.42 -5.19 -40.55
C PHE A 105 3.83 -6.46 -39.93
N GLY A 106 2.72 -6.38 -39.21
CA GLY A 106 2.00 -7.58 -38.78
C GLY A 106 0.75 -7.89 -39.59
N ASP A 107 0.42 -7.06 -40.58
CA ASP A 107 -0.73 -7.26 -41.47
C ASP A 107 -0.39 -8.26 -42.58
N HIS A 108 -1.07 -9.41 -42.59
CA HIS A 108 -0.84 -10.50 -43.55
C HIS A 108 -1.06 -10.11 -45.01
N HIS A 109 -1.78 -9.02 -45.31
CA HIS A 109 -2.02 -8.57 -46.68
C HIS A 109 -0.88 -7.70 -47.25
N LYS A 110 0.12 -7.34 -46.42
CA LYS A 110 1.26 -6.52 -46.85
C LYS A 110 2.42 -7.40 -47.33
N ASP A 111 2.96 -7.08 -48.50
CA ASP A 111 4.12 -7.76 -49.07
C ASP A 111 5.40 -7.41 -48.31
N ARG A 112 6.01 -8.42 -47.67
CA ARG A 112 7.24 -8.33 -46.87
C ARG A 112 8.43 -9.11 -47.41
N ARG A 113 8.32 -9.59 -48.65
CA ARG A 113 9.35 -10.44 -49.28
C ARG A 113 10.74 -9.81 -49.25
N PHE A 114 10.83 -8.50 -49.41
CA PHE A 114 12.10 -7.78 -49.40
C PHE A 114 12.84 -7.81 -48.05
N ALA A 115 12.11 -7.97 -46.93
CA ALA A 115 12.74 -8.09 -45.63
C ALA A 115 13.50 -9.42 -45.50
N TYR A 116 12.97 -10.53 -46.06
CA TYR A 116 13.55 -11.87 -45.94
C TYR A 116 14.85 -12.08 -46.73
N GLY A 117 15.09 -11.29 -47.79
CA GLY A 117 16.28 -11.45 -48.63
C GLY A 117 17.59 -11.41 -47.83
N ARG A 118 18.43 -12.45 -47.97
CA ARG A 118 19.72 -12.61 -47.27
C ARG A 118 19.62 -12.52 -45.73
N SER A 119 18.50 -12.93 -45.14
CA SER A 119 18.36 -12.96 -43.68
C SER A 119 19.22 -14.06 -43.06
N ASP A 120 19.98 -13.70 -42.03
CA ASP A 120 20.82 -14.65 -41.29
C ASP A 120 20.04 -15.37 -40.18
N VAL A 121 19.01 -14.71 -39.63
CA VAL A 121 18.10 -15.28 -38.63
C VAL A 121 16.76 -14.56 -38.64
N VAL A 122 15.70 -15.27 -38.26
CA VAL A 122 14.35 -14.71 -38.09
C VAL A 122 13.89 -14.87 -36.64
N VAL A 123 13.41 -13.78 -36.05
CA VAL A 123 12.75 -13.75 -34.74
C VAL A 123 11.25 -13.71 -34.97
N LEU A 124 10.58 -14.83 -34.68
CA LEU A 124 9.14 -14.99 -34.86
C LEU A 124 8.42 -14.68 -33.55
N CYS A 125 7.74 -13.54 -33.49
CA CYS A 125 7.08 -13.03 -32.30
C CYS A 125 5.57 -13.35 -32.28
N PHE A 126 5.07 -13.64 -31.08
CA PHE A 126 3.65 -13.63 -30.76
C PHE A 126 3.42 -12.94 -29.42
N SER A 127 2.17 -12.60 -29.11
CA SER A 127 1.80 -11.97 -27.83
C SER A 127 1.28 -13.01 -26.84
N LEU A 128 1.81 -12.98 -25.62
CA LEU A 128 1.31 -13.79 -24.52
C LEU A 128 -0.12 -13.41 -24.08
N ALA A 129 -0.65 -12.27 -24.53
CA ALA A 129 -2.02 -11.84 -24.26
C ALA A 129 -2.96 -11.98 -25.48
N ASN A 130 -2.49 -12.61 -26.56
CA ASN A 130 -3.32 -12.87 -27.73
C ASN A 130 -3.12 -14.32 -28.24
N PRO A 131 -4.01 -15.25 -27.85
CA PRO A 131 -3.94 -16.65 -28.28
C PRO A 131 -3.95 -16.85 -29.80
N ASN A 132 -4.61 -15.96 -30.56
CA ASN A 132 -4.65 -16.06 -32.02
C ASN A 132 -3.27 -15.80 -32.64
N SER A 133 -2.48 -14.91 -32.06
CA SER A 133 -1.12 -14.64 -32.57
C SER A 133 -0.22 -15.88 -32.50
N LEU A 134 -0.39 -16.73 -31.48
CA LEU A 134 0.30 -18.02 -31.40
C LEU A 134 -0.24 -19.05 -32.41
N ARG A 135 -1.54 -18.99 -32.76
CA ARG A 135 -2.10 -19.84 -33.83
C ARG A 135 -1.57 -19.43 -35.21
N HIS A 136 -1.42 -18.13 -35.45
CA HIS A 136 -0.87 -17.60 -36.70
C HIS A 136 0.60 -17.94 -36.89
N VAL A 137 1.38 -18.13 -35.80
CA VAL A 137 2.75 -18.67 -35.88
C VAL A 137 2.78 -19.98 -36.67
N ARG A 138 1.89 -20.93 -36.34
CA ARG A 138 1.81 -22.24 -37.01
C ARG A 138 1.21 -22.16 -38.41
N THR A 139 0.11 -21.43 -38.54
CA THR A 139 -0.75 -21.49 -39.73
C THR A 139 -0.32 -20.55 -40.85
N MET A 140 0.40 -19.46 -40.52
CA MET A 140 0.73 -18.41 -41.49
C MET A 140 2.21 -18.06 -41.47
N TRP A 141 2.73 -17.57 -40.35
CA TRP A 141 4.08 -17.00 -40.31
C TRP A 141 5.20 -18.02 -40.54
N PHE A 142 5.16 -19.17 -39.87
CA PHE A 142 6.21 -20.18 -40.04
C PHE A 142 6.24 -20.74 -41.48
N PRO A 143 5.10 -21.12 -42.10
CA PRO A 143 5.06 -21.48 -43.52
C PRO A 143 5.60 -20.38 -44.44
N GLU A 144 5.22 -19.12 -44.22
CA GLU A 144 5.68 -17.98 -45.03
C GLU A 144 7.21 -17.83 -44.96
N ILE A 145 7.78 -17.84 -43.75
CA ILE A 145 9.24 -17.75 -43.56
C ILE A 145 9.94 -18.93 -44.25
N LYS A 146 9.42 -20.15 -44.09
CA LYS A 146 10.01 -21.33 -44.73
C LYS A 146 9.89 -21.33 -46.25
N HIS A 147 8.89 -20.67 -46.81
CA HIS A 147 8.76 -20.49 -48.26
C HIS A 147 9.84 -19.53 -48.80
N PHE A 148 10.06 -18.38 -48.15
CA PHE A 148 10.98 -17.36 -48.67
C PHE A 148 12.46 -17.55 -48.26
N CYS A 149 12.72 -18.11 -47.08
CA CYS A 149 14.08 -18.34 -46.58
C CYS A 149 14.19 -19.71 -45.85
N PRO A 150 14.11 -20.84 -46.59
CA PRO A 150 13.94 -22.18 -46.00
C PRO A 150 15.08 -22.62 -45.06
N ARG A 151 16.30 -22.17 -45.33
CA ARG A 151 17.52 -22.51 -44.57
C ARG A 151 17.83 -21.53 -43.43
N THR A 152 17.10 -20.41 -43.34
CA THR A 152 17.36 -19.41 -42.30
C THR A 152 16.86 -19.96 -40.95
N PRO A 153 17.69 -19.91 -39.89
CA PRO A 153 17.28 -20.30 -38.55
C PRO A 153 16.18 -19.37 -38.03
N ILE A 154 15.24 -19.94 -37.27
CA ILE A 154 14.10 -19.23 -36.70
C ILE A 154 14.13 -19.44 -35.19
N ILE A 155 13.88 -18.40 -34.42
CA ILE A 155 13.61 -18.49 -32.98
C ILE A 155 12.20 -17.98 -32.68
N LEU A 156 11.47 -18.67 -31.81
CA LEU A 156 10.13 -18.26 -31.38
C LEU A 156 10.23 -17.35 -30.15
N VAL A 157 9.46 -16.26 -30.11
CA VAL A 157 9.47 -15.31 -29.00
C VAL A 157 8.06 -14.96 -28.54
N GLY A 158 7.76 -15.23 -27.28
CA GLY A 158 6.55 -14.80 -26.59
C GLY A 158 6.77 -13.43 -25.94
N CYS A 159 6.13 -12.41 -26.47
CA CYS A 159 6.26 -11.03 -25.96
C CYS A 159 5.18 -10.71 -24.93
N GLN A 160 5.41 -9.64 -24.16
CA GLN A 160 4.47 -9.09 -23.16
C GLN A 160 4.25 -10.01 -21.95
N LEU A 161 5.33 -10.63 -21.48
CA LEU A 161 5.34 -11.50 -20.30
C LEU A 161 4.84 -10.80 -19.02
N ASP A 162 5.01 -9.48 -18.92
CA ASP A 162 4.50 -8.66 -17.81
C ASP A 162 2.99 -8.82 -17.59
N LEU A 163 2.23 -9.12 -18.64
CA LEU A 163 0.78 -9.29 -18.56
C LEU A 163 0.34 -10.54 -17.78
N ARG A 164 1.25 -11.47 -17.46
CA ARG A 164 0.94 -12.63 -16.60
C ARG A 164 0.73 -12.27 -15.13
N TYR A 165 1.30 -11.16 -14.67
CA TYR A 165 1.26 -10.75 -13.27
C TYR A 165 0.84 -9.29 -13.06
N ALA A 166 0.49 -8.58 -14.14
CA ALA A 166 -0.01 -7.22 -14.08
C ALA A 166 -1.48 -7.16 -13.61
N ASP A 167 -1.86 -6.01 -13.06
CA ASP A 167 -3.28 -5.65 -12.87
C ASP A 167 -3.91 -5.40 -14.26
N LEU A 168 -4.66 -6.38 -14.75
CA LEU A 168 -5.30 -6.32 -16.06
C LEU A 168 -6.36 -5.21 -16.15
N ASP A 169 -6.98 -4.80 -15.04
CA ASP A 169 -7.96 -3.72 -15.04
C ASP A 169 -7.25 -2.37 -15.24
N ALA A 170 -6.13 -2.15 -14.55
CA ALA A 170 -5.27 -0.99 -14.79
C ALA A 170 -4.72 -0.98 -16.21
N VAL A 171 -4.26 -2.13 -16.72
CA VAL A 171 -3.79 -2.26 -18.11
C VAL A 171 -4.89 -1.93 -19.10
N ASN A 172 -6.11 -2.45 -18.91
CA ASN A 172 -7.23 -2.20 -19.81
C ASN A 172 -7.68 -0.73 -19.79
N ARG A 173 -7.62 -0.05 -18.62
CA ARG A 173 -7.87 1.41 -18.53
C ARG A 173 -6.82 2.24 -19.25
N ALA A 174 -5.55 1.81 -19.24
CA ALA A 174 -4.45 2.52 -19.90
C ALA A 174 -4.37 2.29 -21.42
N ARG A 175 -5.05 1.26 -21.93
CA ARG A 175 -5.09 0.96 -23.37
C ARG A 175 -6.08 1.87 -24.09
N ARG A 176 -5.97 1.92 -25.43
CA ARG A 176 -6.88 2.72 -26.27
C ARG A 176 -8.34 2.34 -26.01
N PRO A 177 -9.29 3.29 -25.94
CA PRO A 177 -10.69 3.03 -25.59
C PRO A 177 -11.41 1.97 -26.45
N LEU A 178 -10.99 1.78 -27.71
CA LEU A 178 -11.57 0.83 -28.67
C LEU A 178 -10.86 -0.53 -28.69
N ALA A 179 -9.80 -0.74 -27.91
CA ALA A 179 -9.10 -2.01 -27.88
C ALA A 179 -9.93 -3.04 -27.10
N LYS A 180 -10.06 -4.26 -27.65
CA LYS A 180 -10.67 -5.38 -26.92
C LYS A 180 -9.97 -5.56 -25.56
N PRO A 181 -10.71 -5.57 -24.44
CA PRO A 181 -10.14 -5.81 -23.12
C PRO A 181 -9.44 -7.17 -23.08
N ILE A 182 -8.23 -7.21 -22.52
CA ILE A 182 -7.51 -8.46 -22.25
C ILE A 182 -8.17 -9.12 -21.05
N LYS A 183 -8.59 -10.37 -21.20
CA LYS A 183 -9.14 -11.18 -20.10
C LYS A 183 -8.07 -12.12 -19.54
N PRO A 184 -8.17 -12.55 -18.28
CA PRO A 184 -7.27 -13.56 -17.72
C PRO A 184 -7.19 -14.84 -18.58
N THR A 185 -8.29 -15.24 -19.22
CA THR A 185 -8.35 -16.41 -20.12
C THR A 185 -7.59 -16.23 -21.43
N ASP A 186 -7.27 -14.99 -21.81
CA ASP A 186 -6.49 -14.69 -23.02
C ASP A 186 -4.97 -14.81 -22.75
N ILE A 187 -4.55 -14.82 -21.48
CA ILE A 187 -3.15 -14.92 -21.11
C ILE A 187 -2.66 -16.37 -21.30
N LEU A 188 -1.69 -16.53 -22.19
CA LEU A 188 -1.11 -17.82 -22.52
C LEU A 188 -0.15 -18.28 -21.42
N PRO A 189 -0.31 -19.52 -20.93
CA PRO A 189 0.66 -20.09 -20.01
C PRO A 189 1.91 -20.55 -20.80
N PRO A 190 3.10 -20.62 -20.16
CA PRO A 190 4.37 -20.90 -20.84
C PRO A 190 4.36 -22.18 -21.70
N GLU A 191 3.64 -23.21 -21.25
CA GLU A 191 3.59 -24.52 -21.88
C GLU A 191 3.10 -24.44 -23.34
N ARG A 192 2.19 -23.50 -23.65
CA ARG A 192 1.66 -23.31 -25.00
C ARG A 192 2.74 -22.89 -26.00
N GLY A 193 3.63 -21.98 -25.60
CA GLY A 193 4.73 -21.56 -26.45
C GLY A 193 5.74 -22.69 -26.67
N HIS A 194 6.04 -23.44 -25.61
CA HIS A 194 6.93 -24.61 -25.68
C HIS A 194 6.39 -25.74 -26.56
N GLU A 195 5.08 -26.01 -26.50
CA GLU A 195 4.40 -26.98 -27.38
C GLU A 195 4.61 -26.64 -28.86
N VAL A 196 4.35 -25.38 -29.22
CA VAL A 196 4.52 -24.86 -30.60
C VAL A 196 5.98 -24.92 -31.02
N ALA A 197 6.90 -24.49 -30.15
CA ALA A 197 8.33 -24.50 -30.43
C ALA A 197 8.86 -25.92 -30.69
N LYS A 198 8.43 -26.89 -29.87
CA LYS A 198 8.79 -28.30 -30.01
C LYS A 198 8.26 -28.90 -31.31
N GLU A 199 7.01 -28.61 -31.67
CA GLU A 199 6.40 -29.06 -32.93
C GLU A 199 7.15 -28.51 -34.15
N LEU A 200 7.56 -27.24 -34.10
CA LEU A 200 8.28 -26.57 -35.19
C LEU A 200 9.79 -26.85 -35.20
N GLY A 201 10.33 -27.50 -34.15
CA GLY A 201 11.75 -27.78 -34.00
C GLY A 201 12.63 -26.54 -33.83
N ILE A 202 12.09 -25.48 -33.20
CA ILE A 202 12.78 -24.20 -33.00
C ILE A 202 12.90 -23.85 -31.52
N PRO A 203 13.93 -23.08 -31.09
CA PRO A 203 14.03 -22.64 -29.70
C PRO A 203 12.96 -21.58 -29.38
N TYR A 204 12.58 -21.50 -28.10
CA TYR A 204 11.57 -20.55 -27.61
C TYR A 204 12.07 -19.76 -26.40
N PHE A 205 11.75 -18.48 -26.44
CA PHE A 205 12.11 -17.47 -25.45
C PHE A 205 10.91 -16.59 -25.14
N GLU A 206 10.90 -15.98 -23.97
CA GLU A 206 9.90 -14.98 -23.60
C GLU A 206 10.55 -13.66 -23.22
N THR A 207 9.80 -12.57 -23.41
CA THR A 207 10.29 -11.22 -23.16
C THR A 207 9.27 -10.36 -22.41
N SER A 208 9.78 -9.59 -21.45
CA SER A 208 9.07 -8.48 -20.82
C SER A 208 9.92 -7.23 -20.99
N ILE A 209 9.43 -6.27 -21.77
CA ILE A 209 10.12 -4.98 -21.95
C ILE A 209 10.04 -4.16 -20.66
N VAL A 210 8.93 -4.27 -19.92
CA VAL A 210 8.74 -3.60 -18.62
C VAL A 210 9.81 -4.04 -17.62
N ALA A 211 10.08 -5.34 -17.55
CA ALA A 211 11.07 -5.91 -16.64
C ALA A 211 12.49 -5.99 -17.24
N GLN A 212 12.67 -5.56 -18.49
CA GLN A 212 13.90 -5.80 -19.29
C GLN A 212 14.33 -7.27 -19.32
N PHE A 213 13.39 -8.19 -19.15
CA PHE A 213 13.66 -9.62 -19.12
C PHE A 213 13.65 -10.20 -20.54
N GLY A 214 14.65 -11.04 -20.84
CA GLY A 214 14.74 -11.82 -22.07
C GLY A 214 15.12 -11.04 -23.33
N VAL A 215 15.20 -9.70 -23.27
CA VAL A 215 15.53 -8.87 -24.45
C VAL A 215 16.91 -9.22 -24.99
N LYS A 216 17.93 -9.23 -24.13
CA LYS A 216 19.30 -9.62 -24.51
C LYS A 216 19.36 -11.09 -24.93
N ASP A 217 18.73 -11.99 -24.15
CA ASP A 217 18.73 -13.43 -24.39
C ASP A 217 18.22 -13.77 -25.79
N VAL A 218 17.11 -13.14 -26.23
CA VAL A 218 16.54 -13.35 -27.56
C VAL A 218 17.54 -13.01 -28.65
N PHE A 219 18.17 -11.83 -28.58
CA PHE A 219 19.06 -11.37 -29.65
C PHE A 219 20.40 -12.10 -29.63
N ASP A 220 20.98 -12.38 -28.47
CA ASP A 220 22.19 -13.18 -28.35
C ASP A 220 21.98 -14.60 -28.92
N ASN A 221 20.84 -15.22 -28.63
CA ASN A 221 20.52 -16.55 -29.14
C ASN A 221 20.14 -16.54 -30.62
N ALA A 222 19.54 -15.46 -31.13
CA ALA A 222 19.37 -15.25 -32.57
C ALA A 222 20.73 -15.17 -33.28
N ILE A 223 21.68 -14.42 -32.70
CA ILE A 223 23.06 -14.31 -33.19
C ILE A 223 23.74 -15.68 -33.18
N ARG A 224 23.67 -16.44 -32.07
CA ARG A 224 24.22 -17.81 -32.01
C ARG A 224 23.64 -18.71 -33.10
N ALA A 225 22.32 -18.67 -33.31
CA ALA A 225 21.67 -19.45 -34.35
C ALA A 225 22.16 -19.08 -35.76
N ALA A 226 22.29 -17.78 -36.05
CA ALA A 226 22.85 -17.27 -37.30
C ALA A 226 24.30 -17.73 -37.52
N LEU A 227 25.17 -17.53 -36.52
CA LEU A 227 26.58 -17.87 -36.59
C LEU A 227 26.81 -19.37 -36.74
N ILE A 228 26.00 -20.21 -36.09
CA ILE A 228 26.03 -21.67 -36.29
C ILE A 228 25.64 -22.03 -37.72
N SER A 229 24.54 -21.48 -38.23
CA SER A 229 24.11 -21.72 -39.63
C SER A 229 25.21 -21.30 -40.61
N ARG A 230 25.83 -20.13 -40.38
CA ARG A 230 26.95 -19.63 -41.17
C ARG A 230 28.17 -20.53 -41.09
N ARG A 231 28.52 -21.04 -39.90
CA ARG A 231 29.62 -22.02 -39.72
C ARG A 231 29.39 -23.30 -40.53
N HIS A 232 28.15 -23.77 -40.64
CA HIS A 232 27.83 -24.94 -41.47
C HIS A 232 28.04 -24.66 -42.97
N LEU A 233 27.82 -23.43 -43.43
CA LEU A 233 28.04 -23.00 -44.81
C LEU A 233 29.49 -22.60 -45.11
N GLN A 234 30.22 -22.10 -44.11
CA GLN A 234 31.57 -21.53 -44.22
C GLN A 234 32.52 -22.19 -43.19
N PHE A 235 32.74 -23.50 -43.34
CA PHE A 235 33.46 -24.32 -42.35
C PHE A 235 34.92 -23.91 -42.12
N TRP A 236 35.53 -23.15 -43.04
CA TRP A 236 36.89 -22.63 -42.93
C TRP A 236 37.04 -21.47 -41.94
N LYS A 237 35.94 -20.82 -41.52
CA LYS A 237 35.95 -19.76 -40.51
C LYS A 237 36.21 -20.32 -39.11
N SER A 238 37.46 -20.35 -38.69
CA SER A 238 37.90 -20.95 -37.42
C SER A 238 37.39 -20.21 -36.17
N HIS A 239 37.20 -18.88 -36.25
CA HIS A 239 36.68 -18.07 -35.14
C HIS A 239 35.24 -18.43 -34.76
N LEU A 240 34.48 -19.08 -35.66
CA LEU A 240 33.11 -19.54 -35.38
C LEU A 240 33.05 -20.90 -34.64
N LYS A 241 34.17 -21.58 -34.43
CA LYS A 241 34.19 -22.93 -33.83
C LYS A 241 33.70 -22.97 -32.38
N LYS A 242 33.93 -21.87 -31.63
CA LYS A 242 33.56 -21.74 -30.21
C LYS A 242 32.13 -21.26 -29.97
N VAL A 243 31.42 -20.84 -31.04
CA VAL A 243 30.03 -20.40 -30.92
C VAL A 243 29.16 -21.51 -30.35
N GLN A 244 28.44 -21.19 -29.28
CA GLN A 244 27.59 -22.12 -28.55
C GLN A 244 26.23 -22.23 -29.23
N ARG A 245 25.56 -23.38 -29.04
CA ARG A 245 24.14 -23.51 -29.42
C ARG A 245 23.30 -22.49 -28.64
N PRO A 246 22.13 -22.05 -29.16
CA PRO A 246 21.22 -21.20 -28.41
C PRO A 246 21.01 -21.71 -26.98
N LEU A 247 21.30 -20.86 -26.00
CA LEU A 247 21.25 -21.16 -24.57
C LEU A 247 19.81 -21.28 -24.08
N LEU A 248 19.63 -21.99 -22.96
CA LEU A 248 18.35 -22.01 -22.26
C LEU A 248 18.13 -20.68 -21.55
N GLN A 249 16.88 -20.23 -21.52
CA GLN A 249 16.47 -19.05 -20.75
C GLN A 249 15.94 -19.50 -19.40
N ALA A 250 16.51 -18.94 -18.32
CA ALA A 250 15.98 -19.14 -16.98
C ALA A 250 14.58 -18.50 -16.88
N PRO A 251 13.61 -19.11 -16.18
CA PRO A 251 12.26 -18.56 -16.10
C PRO A 251 12.23 -17.23 -15.34
N PHE A 252 11.30 -16.36 -15.73
CA PHE A 252 11.09 -15.09 -15.05
C PHE A 252 10.30 -15.28 -13.76
N LEU A 253 10.94 -15.05 -12.62
CA LEU A 253 10.25 -14.93 -11.33
C LEU A 253 9.64 -13.53 -11.22
N PRO A 254 8.30 -13.38 -11.19
CA PRO A 254 7.71 -12.06 -11.02
C PRO A 254 8.06 -11.46 -9.66
N PRO A 255 8.15 -10.12 -9.59
CA PRO A 255 8.43 -9.44 -8.33
C PRO A 255 7.41 -9.85 -7.27
N ARG A 256 7.87 -9.95 -6.03
CA ARG A 256 6.96 -10.24 -4.91
C ARG A 256 5.94 -9.09 -4.82
N PRO A 257 4.63 -9.39 -4.70
CA PRO A 257 3.62 -8.36 -4.51
C PRO A 257 3.96 -7.45 -3.32
N PRO A 258 3.70 -6.13 -3.41
CA PRO A 258 3.91 -5.22 -2.30
C PRO A 258 2.92 -5.51 -1.17
N ARG A 259 3.35 -5.26 0.07
CA ARG A 259 2.48 -5.43 1.25
C ARG A 259 1.33 -4.41 1.23
N PRO A 260 0.11 -4.81 1.60
CA PRO A 260 -1.00 -3.89 1.84
C PRO A 260 -0.64 -2.89 2.94
N ILE A 261 -1.08 -1.65 2.79
CA ILE A 261 -0.95 -0.58 3.78
C ILE A 261 -2.32 -0.41 4.45
N VAL A 262 -2.36 -0.36 5.78
CA VAL A 262 -3.58 -0.03 6.52
C VAL A 262 -3.75 1.49 6.47
N GLY A 263 -4.88 1.93 5.90
CA GLY A 263 -5.30 3.32 5.91
C GLY A 263 -6.08 3.64 7.17
N ILE A 264 -5.70 4.71 7.87
CA ILE A 264 -6.47 5.26 8.98
C ILE A 264 -7.42 6.31 8.40
N PRO A 265 -8.74 6.14 8.50
CA PRO A 265 -9.69 7.15 8.05
C PRO A 265 -9.46 8.47 8.77
N ASP A 266 -9.66 9.58 8.06
CA ASP A 266 -9.71 10.90 8.67
C ASP A 266 -10.81 10.94 9.75
N PRO A 267 -10.63 11.73 10.81
CA PRO A 267 -11.69 11.94 11.79
C PRO A 267 -12.93 12.50 11.07
N PRO A 268 -14.14 12.03 11.42
CA PRO A 268 -15.35 12.55 10.81
C PRO A 268 -15.44 14.07 11.04
N PRO A 269 -16.00 14.84 10.09
CA PRO A 269 -16.31 16.24 10.33
C PRO A 269 -17.20 16.35 11.58
N THR A 270 -16.92 17.34 12.43
CA THR A 270 -17.73 17.65 13.61
C THR A 270 -19.06 18.25 13.14
N ASP A 271 -20.00 17.40 12.72
CA ASP A 271 -21.34 17.76 12.24
C ASP A 271 -22.23 18.20 13.41
N GLY A 272 -21.86 19.31 14.08
CA GLY A 272 -22.59 19.83 15.23
C GLY A 272 -22.56 18.90 16.45
N GLU A 273 -21.69 17.90 16.47
CA GLU A 273 -21.43 17.00 17.61
C GLU A 273 -19.95 17.11 17.99
N GLY A 274 -19.71 17.58 19.22
CA GLY A 274 -18.37 17.88 19.73
C GLY A 274 -18.44 18.70 21.02
N PRO A 275 -17.29 19.10 21.60
CA PRO A 275 -17.26 19.88 22.84
C PRO A 275 -18.08 21.17 22.80
N ASP A 276 -18.13 21.83 21.65
CA ASP A 276 -18.86 23.09 21.46
C ASP A 276 -20.39 22.90 21.54
N SER A 277 -20.88 21.85 20.89
CA SER A 277 -22.29 21.45 20.94
C SER A 277 -22.71 21.01 22.34
N LEU A 278 -21.84 20.28 23.04
CA LEU A 278 -22.07 19.89 24.43
C LEU A 278 -22.11 21.10 25.38
N PHE A 279 -21.35 22.16 25.09
CA PHE A 279 -21.46 23.41 25.86
C PHE A 279 -22.80 24.12 25.60
N CYS A 280 -23.26 24.15 24.35
CA CYS A 280 -24.54 24.76 23.99
C CYS A 280 -25.76 23.96 24.49
N GLN A 281 -25.65 22.62 24.54
CA GLN A 281 -26.66 21.71 25.05
C GLN A 281 -26.06 20.93 26.23
N PRO A 282 -26.22 21.42 27.47
CA PRO A 282 -25.47 20.96 28.65
C PRO A 282 -25.99 19.62 29.20
N LEU A 283 -26.01 18.60 28.34
CA LEU A 283 -26.40 17.23 28.68
C LEU A 283 -25.41 16.65 29.68
N CYS A 284 -25.94 16.11 30.78
CA CYS A 284 -25.15 15.59 31.88
C CYS A 284 -24.33 16.66 32.62
N ALA A 285 -24.75 17.94 32.60
CA ALA A 285 -24.13 18.98 33.43
C ALA A 285 -24.10 18.61 34.93
N ASP A 286 -22.96 18.90 35.56
CA ASP A 286 -22.67 18.59 36.97
C ASP A 286 -22.22 19.84 37.75
N VAL A 287 -22.14 20.99 37.08
CA VAL A 287 -21.88 22.31 37.67
C VAL A 287 -22.81 23.39 37.10
N LEU A 288 -23.27 24.28 37.98
CA LEU A 288 -24.07 25.45 37.67
C LEU A 288 -23.36 26.71 38.19
N PHE A 289 -23.16 27.70 37.32
CA PHE A 289 -22.70 29.03 37.70
C PHE A 289 -23.88 29.99 37.83
N LEU A 290 -23.94 30.69 38.96
CA LEU A 290 -24.90 31.77 39.22
C LEU A 290 -24.20 33.11 38.99
N LEU A 291 -24.62 33.84 37.96
CA LEU A 291 -24.10 35.17 37.64
C LEU A 291 -25.09 36.25 38.08
N GLN A 292 -24.60 37.48 38.26
CA GLN A 292 -25.44 38.67 38.50
C GLN A 292 -26.44 38.49 39.65
N GLY A 293 -25.98 37.95 40.78
CA GLY A 293 -26.83 37.71 41.95
C GLY A 293 -27.85 36.57 41.78
N GLY A 294 -27.63 35.67 40.81
CA GLY A 294 -28.47 34.50 40.55
C GLY A 294 -29.52 34.69 39.45
N ALA A 295 -29.54 35.86 38.80
CA ALA A 295 -30.45 36.14 37.68
C ALA A 295 -30.15 35.28 36.44
N THR A 296 -28.87 35.01 36.19
CA THR A 296 -28.40 34.21 35.05
C THR A 296 -27.80 32.90 35.53
N ARG A 297 -28.13 31.82 34.82
CA ARG A 297 -27.70 30.44 35.11
C ARG A 297 -26.91 29.89 33.92
N VAL A 298 -25.67 29.47 34.16
CA VAL A 298 -24.81 28.86 33.14
C VAL A 298 -24.39 27.46 33.58
N PHE A 299 -24.83 26.44 32.84
CA PHE A 299 -24.51 25.04 33.11
C PHE A 299 -23.21 24.63 32.42
N ALA A 300 -22.43 23.76 33.05
CA ALA A 300 -21.18 23.23 32.49
C ALA A 300 -20.82 21.86 33.09
N HIS A 301 -19.62 21.37 32.74
CA HIS A 301 -19.10 20.06 33.08
C HIS A 301 -17.75 20.19 33.81
N LYS A 302 -17.64 19.67 35.03
CA LYS A 302 -16.43 19.73 35.86
C LYS A 302 -15.23 19.16 35.13
N VAL A 303 -15.39 18.00 34.47
CA VAL A 303 -14.29 17.33 33.77
C VAL A 303 -13.67 18.21 32.68
N TYR A 304 -14.48 18.93 31.89
CA TYR A 304 -13.97 19.83 30.84
C TYR A 304 -13.24 21.04 31.43
N LEU A 305 -13.81 21.65 32.46
CA LEU A 305 -13.25 22.85 33.09
C LEU A 305 -11.98 22.52 33.88
N ALA A 306 -11.98 21.46 34.69
CA ALA A 306 -10.85 21.05 35.51
C ALA A 306 -9.66 20.54 34.69
N THR A 307 -9.92 19.82 33.59
CA THR A 307 -8.84 19.38 32.68
C THR A 307 -8.25 20.51 31.84
N SER A 308 -8.92 21.67 31.79
CA SER A 308 -8.49 22.83 30.98
C SER A 308 -7.97 23.99 31.83
N CYS A 309 -8.28 24.03 33.12
CA CYS A 309 -7.91 25.12 34.04
C CYS A 309 -7.63 24.58 35.44
N SER A 310 -6.43 24.87 35.98
CA SER A 310 -6.06 24.46 37.34
C SER A 310 -6.95 25.07 38.41
N LYS A 311 -7.37 26.32 38.23
CA LYS A 311 -8.24 27.00 39.21
C LYS A 311 -9.58 26.28 39.38
N PHE A 312 -10.16 25.83 38.27
CA PHE A 312 -11.38 25.01 38.30
C PHE A 312 -11.14 23.61 38.87
N TYR A 313 -9.98 22.99 38.55
CA TYR A 313 -9.59 21.72 39.17
C TYR A 313 -9.57 21.84 40.70
N ASP A 314 -8.81 22.82 41.22
CA ASP A 314 -8.68 23.04 42.65
C ASP A 314 -10.05 23.31 43.28
N LEU A 315 -10.88 24.15 42.64
CA LEU A 315 -12.22 24.52 43.11
C LEU A 315 -13.13 23.30 43.28
N PHE A 316 -13.14 22.40 42.31
CA PHE A 316 -14.02 21.23 42.33
C PHE A 316 -13.48 20.08 43.16
N THR A 317 -12.20 20.11 43.55
CA THR A 317 -11.60 19.17 44.50
C THR A 317 -11.62 19.65 45.95
N LEU A 318 -12.18 20.84 46.22
CA LEU A 318 -12.40 21.28 47.60
C LEU A 318 -13.31 20.29 48.31
N ASP A 319 -12.89 19.82 49.50
CA ASP A 319 -13.78 19.09 50.39
C ASP A 319 -14.93 20.00 50.82
N LEU A 320 -16.13 19.68 50.33
CA LEU A 320 -17.39 20.35 50.71
C LEU A 320 -18.09 19.64 51.87
N ASP A 321 -17.55 18.50 52.31
CA ASP A 321 -17.98 17.74 53.48
C ASP A 321 -17.24 18.23 54.74
N GLY A 322 -17.74 19.33 55.30
CA GLY A 322 -17.72 19.69 56.72
C GLY A 322 -16.40 19.59 57.53
N ALA A 323 -15.93 20.75 58.00
CA ALA A 323 -15.19 20.83 59.25
C ALA A 323 -15.99 20.21 60.41
N ASP A 324 -15.51 19.13 61.02
CA ASP A 324 -14.88 19.09 62.35
C ASP A 324 -14.86 17.64 62.88
N GLY A 325 -13.84 17.30 63.66
CA GLY A 325 -13.78 15.99 64.33
C GLY A 325 -14.88 15.87 65.39
N GLY A 326 -15.77 14.87 65.26
CA GLY A 326 -16.66 14.49 66.35
C GLY A 326 -18.02 13.91 65.93
N VAL A 327 -18.13 12.59 66.08
CA VAL A 327 -19.33 11.80 66.44
C VAL A 327 -20.72 12.36 66.07
N ARG A 328 -21.42 11.61 65.19
CA ARG A 328 -22.89 11.44 65.05
C ARG A 328 -23.77 12.19 66.05
N ALA A 329 -24.64 13.07 65.56
CA ALA A 329 -25.96 13.35 66.17
C ALA A 329 -27.03 13.75 65.13
N LEU A 330 -28.27 13.39 65.46
CA LEU A 330 -29.45 13.19 64.61
C LEU A 330 -30.11 14.45 63.97
N TYR A 331 -30.81 14.16 62.86
CA TYR A 331 -32.06 14.75 62.33
C TYR A 331 -32.70 15.96 63.06
N SER A 332 -32.84 17.08 62.35
CA SER A 332 -34.05 17.92 62.36
C SER A 332 -34.12 18.88 61.17
N LEU A 333 -35.37 19.16 60.76
CA LEU A 333 -35.88 19.95 59.63
C LEU A 333 -35.07 21.20 59.20
N GLY A 334 -34.98 21.38 57.88
CA GLY A 334 -34.80 22.69 57.24
C GLY A 334 -33.66 22.72 56.21
N ALA A 335 -34.00 22.93 54.94
CA ALA A 335 -33.06 23.05 53.83
C ALA A 335 -31.95 24.09 54.09
N LEU A 336 -30.69 23.65 54.09
CA LEU A 336 -29.52 24.49 53.84
C LEU A 336 -28.40 23.59 53.31
N GLY A 337 -27.97 23.84 52.06
CA GLY A 337 -26.85 23.12 51.45
C GLY A 337 -25.55 23.34 52.22
N THR A 338 -24.67 22.34 52.20
CA THR A 338 -23.28 22.46 52.68
C THR A 338 -22.53 23.40 51.73
N GLY A 339 -22.31 24.64 52.15
CA GLY A 339 -21.67 25.68 51.35
C GLY A 339 -20.46 26.30 52.02
N ARG A 340 -19.45 26.66 51.23
CA ARG A 340 -18.21 27.31 51.70
C ARG A 340 -18.06 28.68 51.03
N ALA A 341 -17.81 29.71 51.84
CA ALA A 341 -17.43 31.04 51.36
C ALA A 341 -15.98 31.04 50.86
N LEU A 342 -15.74 31.68 49.71
CA LEU A 342 -14.45 31.63 49.00
C LEU A 342 -13.63 32.92 49.16
N LEU A 343 -13.60 33.48 50.37
CA LEU A 343 -13.02 34.79 50.71
C LEU A 343 -11.51 34.96 50.41
N GLY A 344 -10.80 33.91 49.98
CA GLY A 344 -9.39 33.93 49.59
C GLY A 344 -9.07 33.37 48.20
N TRP A 345 -10.08 33.03 47.38
CA TRP A 345 -9.88 32.36 46.09
C TRP A 345 -9.70 33.32 44.89
N GLY A 346 -9.78 34.62 45.13
CA GLY A 346 -9.74 35.68 44.11
C GLY A 346 -11.08 36.42 44.01
N ARG A 347 -11.11 37.53 43.27
CA ARG A 347 -12.32 38.38 43.14
C ARG A 347 -13.44 37.79 42.27
N GLY A 348 -13.30 36.55 41.78
CA GLY A 348 -14.25 35.95 40.85
C GLY A 348 -15.26 34.97 41.43
N PHE A 349 -14.89 34.28 42.51
CA PHE A 349 -15.73 33.26 43.14
C PHE A 349 -16.19 33.73 44.52
N LEU A 350 -17.50 33.72 44.78
CA LEU A 350 -18.08 34.14 46.06
C LEU A 350 -18.29 32.95 47.00
N SER A 351 -18.91 31.87 46.49
CA SER A 351 -19.18 30.66 47.25
C SER A 351 -19.33 29.44 46.34
N VAL A 352 -19.13 28.26 46.92
CA VAL A 352 -19.38 26.96 46.28
C VAL A 352 -20.15 26.06 47.24
N CYS A 353 -21.18 25.38 46.74
CA CYS A 353 -22.01 24.45 47.51
C CYS A 353 -22.48 23.28 46.64
N LEU A 354 -23.02 22.24 47.29
CA LEU A 354 -23.75 21.15 46.63
C LEU A 354 -25.25 21.37 46.81
N GLU A 355 -25.98 21.42 45.69
CA GLU A 355 -27.43 21.62 45.70
C GLU A 355 -28.13 20.72 44.68
N HIS A 356 -29.37 20.35 44.98
CA HIS A 356 -30.23 19.65 44.01
C HIS A 356 -30.81 20.69 43.04
N VAL A 357 -30.34 20.65 41.80
CA VAL A 357 -30.74 21.55 40.72
C VAL A 357 -31.56 20.76 39.70
N TYR A 358 -32.65 21.35 39.19
CA TYR A 358 -33.38 20.77 38.08
C TYR A 358 -32.53 20.82 36.80
N ASP A 359 -32.19 19.65 36.28
CA ASP A 359 -31.46 19.50 35.04
C ASP A 359 -32.26 20.12 33.88
N PRO A 360 -31.66 21.01 33.08
CA PRO A 360 -32.39 21.76 32.06
C PRO A 360 -32.87 20.90 30.88
N MET A 361 -32.29 19.71 30.69
CA MET A 361 -32.59 18.81 29.57
C MET A 361 -33.59 17.72 29.96
N THR A 362 -33.49 17.21 31.19
CA THR A 362 -34.33 16.10 31.68
C THR A 362 -35.46 16.54 32.61
N GLY A 363 -35.39 17.76 33.16
CA GLY A 363 -36.37 18.30 34.11
C GLY A 363 -36.37 17.61 35.47
N ARG A 364 -35.34 16.81 35.79
CA ARG A 364 -35.23 16.06 37.04
C ARG A 364 -34.24 16.72 37.99
N PRO A 365 -34.43 16.61 39.32
CA PRO A 365 -33.46 17.11 40.28
C PRO A 365 -32.19 16.24 40.22
N ARG A 366 -31.04 16.88 40.04
CA ARG A 366 -29.71 16.26 40.08
C ARG A 366 -28.83 17.03 41.07
N LEU A 367 -28.01 16.32 41.83
CA LEU A 367 -27.02 16.95 42.70
C LEU A 367 -25.93 17.59 41.84
N MET A 368 -25.77 18.90 41.91
CA MET A 368 -24.79 19.68 41.15
C MET A 368 -23.94 20.54 42.08
N THR A 369 -22.73 20.86 41.65
CA THR A 369 -21.95 21.92 42.29
C THR A 369 -22.46 23.27 41.82
N VAL A 370 -22.90 24.10 42.75
CA VAL A 370 -23.37 25.46 42.45
C VAL A 370 -22.29 26.44 42.88
N VAL A 371 -21.87 27.29 41.93
CA VAL A 371 -20.83 28.30 42.14
C VAL A 371 -21.43 29.68 41.96
N ALA A 372 -21.43 30.47 43.02
CA ALA A 372 -21.83 31.88 42.96
C ALA A 372 -20.64 32.73 42.51
N MET A 373 -20.85 33.48 41.44
CA MET A 373 -19.84 34.32 40.81
C MET A 373 -20.01 35.78 41.22
N ASP A 374 -18.92 36.56 41.17
CA ASP A 374 -18.98 38.00 41.45
C ASP A 374 -19.96 38.72 40.49
N ALA A 375 -20.68 39.71 41.02
CA ALA A 375 -21.73 40.42 40.27
C ALA A 375 -21.20 41.21 39.06
N LEU A 376 -19.90 41.49 39.00
CA LEU A 376 -19.25 42.17 37.87
C LEU A 376 -19.00 41.24 36.67
N ILE A 377 -19.15 39.92 36.83
CA ILE A 377 -18.93 38.96 35.75
C ILE A 377 -20.16 38.96 34.82
N GLN A 378 -19.92 39.39 33.58
CA GLN A 378 -20.94 39.44 32.53
C GLN A 378 -21.11 38.06 31.86
N GLU A 379 -22.35 37.74 31.48
CA GLU A 379 -22.73 36.44 30.92
C GLU A 379 -21.99 36.10 29.62
N GLU A 380 -22.06 36.94 28.61
CA GLU A 380 -21.54 36.63 27.27
C GLU A 380 -19.99 36.49 27.24
N PRO A 381 -19.22 37.39 27.87
CA PRO A 381 -17.78 37.21 28.02
C PRO A 381 -17.41 35.96 28.84
N PHE A 382 -18.18 35.64 29.89
CA PHE A 382 -17.94 34.44 30.70
C PHE A 382 -18.21 33.16 29.90
N LYS A 383 -19.29 33.09 29.11
CA LYS A 383 -19.55 31.98 28.21
C LYS A 383 -18.42 31.79 27.20
N ALA A 384 -17.83 32.87 26.68
CA ALA A 384 -16.67 32.78 25.79
C ALA A 384 -15.46 32.12 26.46
N VAL A 385 -15.19 32.46 27.73
CA VAL A 385 -14.12 31.82 28.51
C VAL A 385 -14.41 30.33 28.71
N LEU A 386 -15.64 29.97 29.06
CA LEU A 386 -16.03 28.56 29.19
C LEU A 386 -15.92 27.83 27.85
N GLN A 387 -16.44 28.39 26.75
CA GLN A 387 -16.36 27.80 25.42
C GLN A 387 -14.90 27.55 24.99
N TYR A 388 -13.98 28.47 25.30
CA TYR A 388 -12.55 28.27 25.11
C TYR A 388 -12.03 27.06 25.90
N LEU A 389 -12.43 26.89 27.17
CA LEU A 389 -12.04 25.71 27.96
C LEU A 389 -12.56 24.39 27.34
N TYR A 390 -13.69 24.42 26.63
CA TYR A 390 -14.21 23.23 25.94
C TYR A 390 -13.53 22.94 24.61
N THR A 391 -13.15 23.97 23.87
CA THR A 391 -12.77 23.85 22.45
C THR A 391 -11.31 24.18 22.17
N GLY A 392 -10.63 24.90 23.08
CA GLY A 392 -9.33 25.53 22.83
C GLY A 392 -9.38 26.67 21.81
N SER A 393 -10.58 27.08 21.38
CA SER A 393 -10.81 28.02 20.29
C SER A 393 -11.32 29.36 20.81
N LEU A 394 -10.91 30.45 20.17
CA LEU A 394 -11.41 31.80 20.42
C LEU A 394 -11.98 32.37 19.12
N ASP A 395 -13.21 32.89 19.17
CA ASP A 395 -13.75 33.71 18.09
C ASP A 395 -13.11 35.10 18.13
N GLU A 396 -12.22 35.36 17.17
CA GLU A 396 -11.45 36.61 17.06
C GLU A 396 -12.30 37.80 16.61
N GLY A 397 -13.50 37.57 16.06
CA GLY A 397 -14.40 38.62 15.57
C GLY A 397 -15.26 39.28 16.65
N ARG A 398 -15.15 38.82 17.90
CA ARG A 398 -15.97 39.29 19.01
C ARG A 398 -15.69 40.75 19.41
N GLY A 399 -16.74 41.49 19.75
CA GLY A 399 -16.65 42.88 20.22
C GLY A 399 -16.29 43.03 21.70
N ASP A 400 -16.35 41.94 22.48
CA ASP A 400 -16.19 41.92 23.94
C ASP A 400 -14.84 41.32 24.40
N LEU A 401 -13.83 41.28 23.51
CA LEU A 401 -12.53 40.67 23.78
C LEU A 401 -11.85 41.21 25.05
N MET A 402 -11.93 42.50 25.34
CA MET A 402 -11.33 43.07 26.55
C MET A 402 -11.97 42.54 27.84
N GLN A 403 -13.29 42.33 27.83
CA GLN A 403 -14.03 41.73 28.93
C GLN A 403 -13.67 40.24 29.07
N VAL A 404 -13.52 39.52 27.95
CA VAL A 404 -13.03 38.13 27.94
C VAL A 404 -11.64 38.04 28.56
N ALA A 405 -10.70 38.92 28.20
CA ALA A 405 -9.36 38.96 28.79
C ALA A 405 -9.39 39.22 30.30
N THR A 406 -10.26 40.14 30.75
CA THR A 406 -10.42 40.47 32.17
C THR A 406 -10.90 39.26 32.98
N ILE A 407 -11.91 38.54 32.47
CA ILE A 407 -12.41 37.32 33.10
C ILE A 407 -11.37 36.20 33.02
N ALA A 408 -10.67 36.05 31.90
CA ALA A 408 -9.62 35.05 31.74
C ALA A 408 -8.49 35.26 32.76
N GLU A 409 -8.10 36.51 33.03
CA GLU A 409 -7.11 36.83 34.06
C GLU A 409 -7.62 36.50 35.48
N LEU A 410 -8.86 36.89 35.78
CA LEU A 410 -9.54 36.61 37.05
C LEU A 410 -9.65 35.11 37.36
N LEU A 411 -9.89 34.30 36.33
CA LEU A 411 -10.01 32.83 36.42
C LEU A 411 -8.68 32.10 36.17
N GLU A 412 -7.57 32.84 36.02
CA GLU A 412 -6.22 32.31 35.76
C GLU A 412 -6.13 31.44 34.48
N VAL A 413 -6.96 31.75 33.46
CA VAL A 413 -6.91 31.17 32.12
C VAL A 413 -5.92 31.96 31.26
N PHE A 414 -4.63 31.89 31.63
CA PHE A 414 -3.58 32.72 31.03
C PHE A 414 -3.41 32.52 29.53
N ASP A 415 -3.60 31.30 29.00
CA ASP A 415 -3.51 31.03 27.56
C ASP A 415 -4.52 31.89 26.77
N LEU A 416 -5.78 31.92 27.23
CA LEU A 416 -6.82 32.71 26.60
C LEU A 416 -6.53 34.21 26.71
N ARG A 417 -6.06 34.66 27.87
CA ARG A 417 -5.64 36.06 28.06
C ARG A 417 -4.56 36.46 27.05
N MET A 418 -3.56 35.60 26.85
CA MET A 418 -2.50 35.79 25.87
C MET A 418 -3.05 35.76 24.43
N MET A 419 -3.96 34.84 24.11
CA MET A 419 -4.58 34.79 22.78
C MET A 419 -5.35 36.07 22.46
N VAL A 420 -6.13 36.59 23.40
CA VAL A 420 -6.83 37.87 23.24
C VAL A 420 -5.84 39.01 23.01
N ALA A 421 -4.74 39.07 23.80
CA ALA A 421 -3.71 40.09 23.60
C ALA A 421 -3.10 40.03 22.19
N ASN A 422 -2.80 38.83 21.70
CA ASN A 422 -2.29 38.62 20.34
C ASN A 422 -3.30 39.10 19.28
N VAL A 423 -4.59 38.81 19.44
CA VAL A 423 -5.65 39.29 18.52
C VAL A 423 -5.68 40.82 18.49
N LEU A 424 -5.68 41.47 19.66
CA LEU A 424 -5.70 42.92 19.77
C LEU A 424 -4.45 43.59 19.17
N ASN A 425 -3.30 42.92 19.25
CA ASN A 425 -2.02 43.38 18.68
C ASN A 425 -1.83 43.00 17.20
N ARG A 426 -2.80 42.31 16.57
CA ARG A 426 -2.71 41.78 15.19
C ARG A 426 -1.61 40.72 14.99
N GLU A 427 -1.36 39.93 16.02
CA GLU A 427 -0.38 38.85 16.06
C GLU A 427 -1.05 37.47 16.21
N SER A 428 -2.28 37.31 15.71
CA SER A 428 -3.07 36.07 15.88
C SER A 428 -2.39 34.81 15.31
N PHE A 429 -1.43 34.94 14.39
CA PHE A 429 -0.62 33.81 13.92
C PHE A 429 0.11 33.07 15.05
N MET A 430 0.43 33.74 16.17
CA MET A 430 1.06 33.12 17.34
C MET A 430 0.10 32.21 18.14
N ASN A 431 -1.23 32.38 17.95
CA ASN A 431 -2.24 31.61 18.67
C ASN A 431 -2.24 30.13 18.30
N GLN A 432 -1.66 29.76 17.15
CA GLN A 432 -1.55 28.36 16.73
C GLN A 432 -0.72 27.53 17.73
N GLU A 433 0.40 28.06 18.23
CA GLU A 433 1.24 27.34 19.20
C GLU A 433 0.60 27.29 20.59
N ILE A 434 -0.11 28.35 20.99
CA ILE A 434 -0.90 28.36 22.24
C ILE A 434 -1.97 27.29 22.19
N THR A 435 -2.71 27.20 21.08
CA THR A 435 -3.78 26.21 20.86
C THR A 435 -3.22 24.79 20.91
N LYS A 436 -2.10 24.52 20.23
CA LYS A 436 -1.42 23.21 20.29
C LYS A 436 -1.01 22.86 21.72
N ALA A 437 -0.36 23.78 22.43
CA ALA A 437 0.07 23.55 23.81
C ALA A 437 -1.11 23.30 24.76
N PHE A 438 -2.21 24.04 24.59
CA PHE A 438 -3.46 23.85 25.34
C PHE A 438 -4.00 22.42 25.16
N HIS A 439 -4.17 21.95 23.92
CA HIS A 439 -4.68 20.61 23.66
C HIS A 439 -3.76 19.50 24.19
N VAL A 440 -2.44 19.67 24.10
CA VAL A 440 -1.47 18.71 24.67
C VAL A 440 -1.59 18.63 26.19
N ARG A 441 -1.62 19.79 26.89
CA ARG A 441 -1.77 19.82 28.36
C ARG A 441 -3.09 19.20 28.80
N ARG A 442 -4.17 19.54 28.10
CA ARG A 442 -5.50 19.01 28.39
C ARG A 442 -5.57 17.50 28.18
N ALA A 443 -5.04 16.99 27.07
CA ALA A 443 -5.00 15.54 26.81
C ALA A 443 -4.26 14.79 27.94
N ASN A 444 -3.15 15.34 28.45
CA ASN A 444 -2.42 14.75 29.57
C ASN A 444 -3.26 14.73 30.86
N ARG A 445 -3.96 15.82 31.18
CA ARG A 445 -4.86 15.87 32.34
C ARG A 445 -6.05 14.93 32.20
N ILE A 446 -6.63 14.80 31.01
CA ILE A 446 -7.71 13.84 30.74
C ILE A 446 -7.24 12.40 30.97
N LYS A 447 -6.02 12.05 30.54
CA LYS A 447 -5.41 10.74 30.83
C LYS A 447 -5.24 10.51 32.34
N GLU A 448 -4.82 11.53 33.07
CA GLU A 448 -4.72 11.46 34.53
C GLU A 448 -6.10 11.25 35.19
N SER A 449 -7.13 11.98 34.76
CA SER A 449 -8.51 11.79 35.23
C SER A 449 -9.04 10.38 34.94
N LEU A 450 -8.75 9.83 33.76
CA LEU A 450 -9.10 8.43 33.42
C LEU A 450 -8.41 7.41 34.33
N ASN A 451 -7.16 7.67 34.72
CA ASN A 451 -6.40 6.76 35.58
C ASN A 451 -6.82 6.84 37.05
N LYS A 452 -7.17 8.03 37.54
CA LYS A 452 -7.56 8.26 38.94
C LYS A 452 -9.07 8.13 39.18
N GLY A 453 -9.89 8.19 38.13
CA GLY A 453 -11.35 8.30 38.24
C GLY A 453 -11.83 9.66 38.76
N THR A 454 -10.97 10.69 38.72
CA THR A 454 -11.31 12.02 39.24
C THR A 454 -12.41 12.65 38.40
N PHE A 455 -13.52 13.03 39.05
CA PHE A 455 -14.74 13.54 38.41
C PHE A 455 -15.53 12.51 37.58
N ALA A 456 -15.27 11.22 37.74
CA ALA A 456 -16.06 10.18 37.08
C ALA A 456 -17.52 10.20 37.57
N ASP A 457 -18.46 10.11 36.64
CA ASP A 457 -19.91 10.13 36.89
C ASP A 457 -20.61 8.88 36.34
N VAL A 458 -19.83 7.90 35.88
CA VAL A 458 -20.26 6.55 35.54
C VAL A 458 -19.12 5.56 35.73
N VAL A 459 -19.44 4.32 36.08
CA VAL A 459 -18.52 3.19 36.16
C VAL A 459 -19.00 2.10 35.21
N PHE A 460 -18.12 1.62 34.33
CA PHE A 460 -18.40 0.45 33.52
C PHE A 460 -18.03 -0.82 34.28
N ARG A 461 -19.00 -1.72 34.46
CA ARG A 461 -18.76 -3.07 34.96
C ARG A 461 -18.39 -3.99 33.80
N LEU A 462 -17.18 -4.54 33.86
CA LEU A 462 -16.53 -5.33 32.83
C LEU A 462 -16.31 -6.77 33.35
N ASP A 463 -15.87 -7.68 32.48
CA ASP A 463 -15.75 -9.10 32.85
C ASP A 463 -14.65 -9.33 33.91
N ASP A 464 -13.59 -8.51 33.89
CA ASP A 464 -12.39 -8.61 34.73
C ASP A 464 -12.21 -7.41 35.69
N GLY A 465 -13.17 -6.48 35.76
CA GLY A 465 -13.04 -5.33 36.65
C GLY A 465 -14.09 -4.24 36.46
N CYS A 466 -13.82 -3.07 37.04
CA CYS A 466 -14.64 -1.87 36.92
C CYS A 466 -13.78 -0.70 36.44
N LEU A 467 -14.32 0.13 35.55
CA LEU A 467 -13.58 1.23 34.96
C LEU A 467 -14.39 2.54 35.04
N PRO A 468 -13.93 3.55 35.82
CA PRO A 468 -14.59 4.84 35.90
C PRO A 468 -14.46 5.64 34.59
N ALA A 469 -15.52 6.31 34.18
CA ALA A 469 -15.56 7.13 32.97
C ALA A 469 -16.39 8.41 33.18
N HIS A 470 -16.43 9.27 32.16
CA HIS A 470 -17.01 10.60 32.22
C HIS A 470 -18.05 10.74 31.12
N LYS A 471 -19.34 10.70 31.45
CA LYS A 471 -20.46 10.85 30.49
C LYS A 471 -20.23 12.03 29.55
N PRO A 472 -19.81 13.24 30.00
CA PRO A 472 -19.58 14.38 29.11
C PRO A 472 -18.56 14.10 27.99
N LEU A 473 -17.45 13.42 28.29
CA LEU A 473 -16.42 13.08 27.30
C LEU A 473 -16.85 11.92 26.38
N LEU A 474 -17.73 11.04 26.85
CA LEU A 474 -18.24 9.91 26.05
C LEU A 474 -19.26 10.39 25.03
N ILE A 475 -20.24 11.19 25.47
CA ILE A 475 -21.33 11.66 24.61
C ILE A 475 -20.87 12.70 23.59
N SER A 476 -19.74 13.39 23.82
CA SER A 476 -19.15 14.30 22.85
C SER A 476 -18.43 13.58 21.71
N SER A 477 -18.03 12.32 21.93
CA SER A 477 -17.07 11.61 21.07
C SER A 477 -17.64 10.31 20.46
N CYS A 478 -18.78 9.83 20.95
CA CYS A 478 -19.38 8.56 20.50
C CYS A 478 -20.91 8.64 20.50
N ASN A 479 -21.52 8.54 19.32
CA ASN A 479 -22.97 8.63 19.15
C ASN A 479 -23.71 7.46 19.81
N TRP A 480 -23.09 6.29 19.85
CA TRP A 480 -23.64 5.13 20.56
C TRP A 480 -23.75 5.42 22.07
N MET A 481 -22.71 5.98 22.67
CA MET A 481 -22.72 6.36 24.09
C MET A 481 -23.61 7.58 24.35
N ALA A 482 -23.65 8.54 23.41
CA ALA A 482 -24.59 9.64 23.46
C ALA A 482 -26.05 9.14 23.50
N ALA A 483 -26.40 8.16 22.66
CA ALA A 483 -27.74 7.56 22.68
C ALA A 483 -28.03 6.84 24.01
N MET A 484 -27.03 6.13 24.56
CA MET A 484 -27.15 5.41 25.83
C MET A 484 -27.38 6.35 27.03
N PHE A 485 -26.71 7.50 27.06
CA PHE A 485 -26.80 8.45 28.17
C PHE A 485 -27.81 9.58 27.96
N ARG A 486 -28.48 9.66 26.81
CA ARG A 486 -29.56 10.63 26.53
C ARG A 486 -30.94 10.02 26.77
N GLY A 487 -31.92 10.87 27.06
CA GLY A 487 -33.33 10.48 27.08
C GLY A 487 -33.76 9.72 28.34
N SER A 488 -34.61 8.70 28.17
CA SER A 488 -35.24 7.95 29.27
C SER A 488 -34.64 6.56 29.51
N PHE A 489 -33.48 6.27 28.93
CA PHE A 489 -32.78 4.98 29.09
C PHE A 489 -32.24 4.79 30.50
N MET A 490 -32.11 3.54 30.95
CA MET A 490 -31.68 3.21 32.31
C MET A 490 -30.28 3.71 32.64
N GLU A 491 -29.43 3.58 31.66
CA GLU A 491 -28.02 3.94 31.67
C GLU A 491 -27.80 5.45 31.88
N SER A 492 -28.80 6.28 31.54
CA SER A 492 -28.73 7.72 31.79
C SER A 492 -28.69 8.06 33.28
N TYR A 493 -29.35 7.27 34.14
CA TYR A 493 -29.53 7.57 35.57
C TYR A 493 -28.82 6.62 36.54
N ILE A 494 -28.37 5.45 36.10
CA ILE A 494 -27.53 4.59 36.94
C ILE A 494 -26.08 5.06 36.95
N GLU A 495 -25.38 4.81 38.05
CA GLU A 495 -23.96 5.11 38.22
C GLU A 495 -23.07 3.99 37.68
N GLU A 496 -23.61 2.78 37.52
CA GLU A 496 -22.87 1.60 37.09
C GLU A 496 -23.54 0.93 35.89
N VAL A 497 -22.83 0.86 34.76
CA VAL A 497 -23.34 0.33 33.49
C VAL A 497 -22.59 -0.97 33.13
N PRO A 498 -23.27 -2.12 33.01
CA PRO A 498 -22.63 -3.37 32.62
C PRO A 498 -22.34 -3.42 31.12
N ILE A 499 -21.10 -3.72 30.74
CA ILE A 499 -20.68 -3.96 29.36
C ILE A 499 -20.11 -5.39 29.28
N PRO A 500 -20.95 -6.40 29.04
CA PRO A 500 -20.52 -7.80 29.03
C PRO A 500 -19.65 -8.12 27.80
N ASN A 501 -18.83 -9.17 27.92
CA ASN A 501 -17.90 -9.64 26.88
C ASN A 501 -16.88 -8.55 26.52
N THR A 502 -16.32 -7.91 27.53
CA THR A 502 -15.37 -6.80 27.37
C THR A 502 -14.40 -6.78 28.54
N SER A 503 -13.11 -6.86 28.22
CA SER A 503 -12.01 -6.72 29.17
C SER A 503 -11.71 -5.25 29.50
N ALA A 504 -11.14 -5.01 30.68
CA ALA A 504 -10.73 -3.70 31.14
C ALA A 504 -9.67 -3.06 30.23
N ALA A 505 -8.77 -3.87 29.66
CA ALA A 505 -7.77 -3.40 28.69
C ALA A 505 -8.44 -2.86 27.41
N CYS A 506 -9.41 -3.58 26.84
CA CYS A 506 -10.13 -3.14 25.65
C CYS A 506 -10.98 -1.89 25.91
N MET A 507 -11.72 -1.86 27.03
CA MET A 507 -12.51 -0.67 27.39
C MET A 507 -11.60 0.54 27.63
N ARG A 508 -10.44 0.36 28.27
CA ARG A 508 -9.44 1.43 28.42
C ARG A 508 -8.98 1.96 27.07
N GLY A 509 -8.66 1.08 26.11
CA GLY A 509 -8.31 1.46 24.75
C GLY A 509 -9.40 2.28 24.06
N VAL A 510 -10.67 1.92 24.24
CA VAL A 510 -11.82 2.71 23.76
C VAL A 510 -11.86 4.08 24.41
N LEU A 511 -11.76 4.16 25.74
CA LEU A 511 -11.87 5.43 26.47
C LEU A 511 -10.74 6.38 26.11
N GLU A 512 -9.50 5.89 26.02
CA GLU A 512 -8.37 6.69 25.56
C GLU A 512 -8.57 7.21 24.14
N PHE A 513 -9.10 6.37 23.25
CA PHE A 513 -9.44 6.79 21.89
C PHE A 513 -10.52 7.88 21.87
N LEU A 514 -11.62 7.70 22.62
CA LEU A 514 -12.70 8.68 22.67
C LEU A 514 -12.26 10.02 23.30
N TYR A 515 -11.30 9.97 24.23
CA TYR A 515 -10.84 11.14 24.97
C TYR A 515 -9.71 11.89 24.26
N CYS A 516 -8.80 11.18 23.61
CA CYS A 516 -7.56 11.73 23.06
C CYS A 516 -7.46 11.58 21.53
N GLY A 517 -8.36 10.85 20.89
CA GLY A 517 -8.33 10.57 19.44
C GLY A 517 -7.20 9.63 19.00
N LEU A 518 -6.52 8.97 19.94
CA LEU A 518 -5.36 8.10 19.73
C LEU A 518 -5.55 6.77 20.46
N LEU A 519 -4.98 5.70 19.90
CA LEU A 519 -4.86 4.40 20.57
C LEU A 519 -3.48 4.31 21.25
N THR A 520 -3.44 4.16 22.57
CA THR A 520 -2.21 3.80 23.29
C THR A 520 -2.34 2.36 23.76
N PRO A 521 -1.61 1.41 23.15
CA PRO A 521 -1.67 0.02 23.59
C PRO A 521 -1.22 -0.13 25.04
N CYS A 522 -2.03 -0.80 25.85
CA CYS A 522 -1.68 -1.17 27.22
C CYS A 522 -1.35 -2.67 27.31
N PRO A 523 -0.60 -3.11 28.34
CA PRO A 523 -0.36 -4.54 28.55
C PRO A 523 -1.69 -5.31 28.65
N GLY A 524 -1.77 -6.46 27.97
CA GLY A 524 -2.98 -7.29 27.93
C GLY A 524 -4.07 -6.81 26.95
N LEU A 525 -3.79 -5.81 26.13
CA LEU A 525 -4.70 -5.42 25.04
C LEU A 525 -4.65 -6.47 23.93
N GLU A 526 -5.76 -7.19 23.71
CA GLU A 526 -5.91 -8.12 22.60
C GLU A 526 -6.52 -7.40 21.38
N PRO A 527 -5.83 -7.29 20.24
CA PRO A 527 -6.31 -6.49 19.11
C PRO A 527 -7.66 -6.95 18.55
N MET A 528 -7.91 -8.26 18.52
CA MET A 528 -9.19 -8.80 18.04
C MET A 528 -10.36 -8.45 18.95
N GLU A 529 -10.18 -8.52 20.28
CA GLU A 529 -11.22 -8.11 21.23
C GLU A 529 -11.55 -6.63 21.09
N LEU A 530 -10.53 -5.78 20.93
CA LEU A 530 -10.72 -4.34 20.75
C LEU A 530 -11.43 -4.03 19.42
N ILE A 531 -11.12 -4.74 18.33
CA ILE A 531 -11.82 -4.61 17.05
C ILE A 531 -13.31 -4.95 17.20
N ILE A 532 -13.64 -6.03 17.92
CA ILE A 532 -15.03 -6.44 18.17
C ILE A 532 -15.78 -5.34 18.91
N LEU A 533 -15.19 -4.83 19.98
CA LEU A 533 -15.76 -3.75 20.78
C LEU A 533 -15.91 -2.46 19.98
N ALA A 534 -14.89 -2.06 19.22
CA ALA A 534 -14.91 -0.86 18.39
C ALA A 534 -16.00 -0.94 17.30
N ASN A 535 -16.20 -2.10 16.66
CA ASN A 535 -17.29 -2.32 15.71
C ASN A 535 -18.66 -2.21 16.39
N ARG A 536 -18.84 -2.82 17.57
CA ARG A 536 -20.08 -2.74 18.37
C ARG A 536 -20.42 -1.29 18.74
N LEU A 537 -19.41 -0.46 18.99
CA LEU A 537 -19.55 0.97 19.32
C LEU A 537 -19.57 1.87 18.07
N CYS A 538 -19.52 1.30 16.86
CA CYS A 538 -19.50 2.03 15.59
C CYS A 538 -18.33 3.01 15.46
N LEU A 539 -17.11 2.59 15.84
CA LEU A 539 -15.89 3.39 15.82
C LEU A 539 -14.92 2.94 14.70
N PRO A 540 -15.19 3.25 13.42
CA PRO A 540 -14.40 2.73 12.29
C PRO A 540 -12.95 3.18 12.29
N ARG A 541 -12.66 4.39 12.80
CA ARG A 541 -11.29 4.90 12.92
C ARG A 541 -10.49 4.15 14.01
N LEU A 542 -11.15 3.75 15.11
CA LEU A 542 -10.52 2.90 16.13
C LEU A 542 -10.25 1.51 15.57
N VAL A 543 -11.18 0.92 14.81
CA VAL A 543 -10.95 -0.35 14.10
C VAL A 543 -9.68 -0.27 13.25
N ALA A 544 -9.54 0.76 12.41
CA ALA A 544 -8.36 0.93 11.57
C ALA A 544 -7.04 1.10 12.37
N LEU A 545 -7.08 1.86 13.47
CA LEU A 545 -5.92 2.00 14.38
C LEU A 545 -5.53 0.66 15.01
N THR A 546 -6.51 -0.14 15.42
CA THR A 546 -6.28 -1.47 15.99
C THR A 546 -5.79 -2.48 14.96
N GLU A 547 -6.31 -2.42 13.72
CA GLU A 547 -5.80 -3.23 12.59
C GLU A 547 -4.32 -2.92 12.31
N GLN A 548 -3.96 -1.63 12.28
CA GLN A 548 -2.58 -1.18 12.12
C GLN A 548 -1.69 -1.70 13.27
N HIS A 549 -2.15 -1.57 14.51
CA HIS A 549 -1.43 -2.07 15.68
C HIS A 549 -1.19 -3.58 15.60
N ALA A 550 -2.21 -4.37 15.27
CA ALA A 550 -2.11 -5.82 15.12
C ALA A 550 -1.07 -6.22 14.06
N VAL A 551 -1.05 -5.51 12.93
CA VAL A 551 -0.06 -5.72 11.87
C VAL A 551 1.35 -5.36 12.36
N ASP A 552 1.51 -4.24 13.05
CA ASP A 552 2.80 -3.79 13.56
C ASP A 552 3.38 -4.77 14.60
N GLU A 553 2.55 -5.34 15.48
CA GLU A 553 2.98 -6.38 16.42
C GLU A 553 3.49 -7.64 15.71
N LEU A 554 2.73 -8.14 14.73
CA LEU A 554 3.14 -9.29 13.92
C LEU A 554 4.47 -9.02 13.19
N LEU A 555 4.61 -7.85 12.59
CA LEU A 555 5.84 -7.47 11.90
C LEU A 555 7.03 -7.36 12.86
N GLN A 556 6.84 -6.78 14.05
CA GLN A 556 7.89 -6.71 15.06
C GLN A 556 8.32 -8.10 15.55
N LEU A 557 7.38 -9.03 15.73
CA LEU A 557 7.68 -10.43 16.07
C LEU A 557 8.48 -11.11 14.97
N ALA A 558 8.09 -10.92 13.70
CA ALA A 558 8.81 -11.47 12.55
C ALA A 558 10.25 -10.93 12.45
N VAL A 559 10.45 -9.62 12.68
CA VAL A 559 11.79 -9.00 12.67
C VAL A 559 12.68 -9.57 13.78
N LYS A 560 12.11 -9.94 14.93
CA LYS A 560 12.82 -10.62 16.03
C LYS A 560 13.11 -12.11 15.74
N GLY A 561 12.73 -12.62 14.56
CA GLY A 561 12.91 -14.01 14.15
C GLY A 561 11.82 -14.96 14.66
N GLY A 562 10.71 -14.43 15.19
CA GLY A 562 9.55 -15.22 15.59
C GLY A 562 8.78 -15.76 14.38
N ASP A 563 8.24 -16.96 14.49
CA ASP A 563 7.33 -17.52 13.50
C ASP A 563 5.90 -16.99 13.73
N ILE A 564 5.42 -16.16 12.81
CA ILE A 564 4.10 -15.53 12.90
C ILE A 564 3.03 -16.29 12.11
N ASP A 565 3.41 -17.29 11.31
CA ASP A 565 2.53 -17.93 10.32
C ASP A 565 1.25 -18.51 10.96
N GLY A 566 1.35 -19.13 12.13
CA GLY A 566 0.19 -19.68 12.86
C GLY A 566 -0.76 -18.59 13.38
N GLN A 567 -0.21 -17.49 13.90
CA GLN A 567 -1.01 -16.35 14.39
C GLN A 567 -1.72 -15.64 13.23
N VAL A 568 -1.07 -15.51 12.08
CA VAL A 568 -1.66 -14.91 10.87
C VAL A 568 -2.85 -15.74 10.37
N LEU A 569 -2.75 -17.07 10.41
CA LEU A 569 -3.87 -17.96 10.05
C LEU A 569 -5.06 -17.77 10.99
N ALA A 570 -4.83 -17.71 12.31
CA ALA A 570 -5.88 -17.45 13.29
C ALA A 570 -6.51 -16.05 13.10
N TYR A 571 -5.68 -15.02 12.87
CA TYR A 571 -6.15 -13.66 12.62
C TYR A 571 -7.00 -13.56 11.36
N LEU A 572 -6.71 -14.33 10.30
CA LEU A 572 -7.50 -14.28 9.07
C LEU A 572 -8.98 -14.60 9.31
N GLU A 573 -9.26 -15.70 10.02
CA GLU A 573 -10.64 -16.14 10.28
C GLU A 573 -11.37 -15.15 11.18
N LEU A 574 -10.72 -14.72 12.25
CA LEU A 574 -11.27 -13.73 13.18
C LEU A 574 -11.52 -12.37 12.51
N ALA A 575 -10.56 -11.91 11.70
CA ALA A 575 -10.67 -10.63 10.99
C ALA A 575 -11.81 -10.65 9.96
N GLN A 576 -11.96 -11.73 9.21
CA GLN A 576 -13.07 -11.89 8.27
C GLN A 576 -14.43 -11.95 8.99
N PHE A 577 -14.51 -12.72 10.08
CA PHE A 577 -15.75 -12.88 10.86
C PHE A 577 -16.18 -11.57 11.53
N HIS A 578 -15.24 -10.82 12.10
CA HIS A 578 -15.51 -9.55 12.81
C HIS A 578 -15.35 -8.29 11.94
N ASN A 579 -15.32 -8.44 10.61
CA ASN A 579 -15.30 -7.33 9.66
C ASN A 579 -14.08 -6.38 9.81
N ALA A 580 -12.92 -6.90 10.21
CA ALA A 580 -11.63 -6.23 10.14
C ALA A 580 -11.02 -6.40 8.74
N LYS A 581 -11.50 -5.58 7.81
CA LYS A 581 -11.21 -5.71 6.38
C LYS A 581 -9.73 -5.56 6.06
N GLN A 582 -9.04 -4.57 6.62
CA GLN A 582 -7.65 -4.28 6.27
C GLN A 582 -6.71 -5.34 6.85
N LEU A 583 -6.98 -5.78 8.09
CA LEU A 583 -6.23 -6.89 8.70
C LEU A 583 -6.43 -8.18 7.92
N SER A 584 -7.66 -8.48 7.47
CA SER A 584 -7.92 -9.68 6.66
C SER A 584 -7.15 -9.66 5.33
N VAL A 585 -7.11 -8.51 4.65
CA VAL A 585 -6.34 -8.33 3.39
C VAL A 585 -4.85 -8.51 3.63
N TRP A 586 -4.33 -7.99 4.75
CA TRP A 586 -2.95 -8.17 5.14
C TRP A 586 -2.62 -9.65 5.43
N CYS A 587 -3.47 -10.36 6.18
CA CYS A 587 -3.29 -11.79 6.46
C CYS A 587 -3.31 -12.63 5.18
N LEU A 588 -4.29 -12.40 4.29
CA LEU A 588 -4.35 -13.05 2.97
C LEU A 588 -3.03 -12.84 2.19
N HIS A 589 -2.52 -11.61 2.18
CA HIS A 589 -1.26 -11.29 1.50
C HIS A 589 -0.06 -12.04 2.11
N HIS A 590 0.10 -12.05 3.43
CA HIS A 590 1.19 -12.78 4.10
C HIS A 590 1.12 -14.28 3.80
N ILE A 591 -0.08 -14.87 3.86
CA ILE A 591 -0.29 -16.28 3.56
C ILE A 591 0.05 -16.58 2.10
N CYS A 592 -0.41 -15.76 1.16
CA CYS A 592 -0.15 -15.96 -0.26
C CYS A 592 1.34 -15.80 -0.61
N THR A 593 2.03 -14.83 -0.02
CA THR A 593 3.44 -14.57 -0.31
C THR A 593 4.41 -15.57 0.33
N ASN A 594 3.96 -16.28 1.36
CA ASN A 594 4.70 -17.34 2.05
C ASN A 594 4.05 -18.73 1.88
N TYR A 595 3.19 -18.89 0.87
CA TYR A 595 2.28 -20.03 0.69
C TYR A 595 2.96 -21.39 0.84
N ASN A 596 4.08 -21.60 0.13
CA ASN A 596 4.79 -22.88 0.16
C ASN A 596 5.35 -23.23 1.54
N SER A 597 5.79 -22.23 2.32
CA SER A 597 6.27 -22.43 3.69
C SER A 597 5.11 -22.78 4.61
N ILE A 598 4.04 -21.99 4.54
CA ILE A 598 2.85 -22.15 5.39
C ILE A 598 2.17 -23.49 5.12
N CYS A 599 1.99 -23.89 3.87
CA CYS A 599 1.43 -25.21 3.54
C CYS A 599 2.26 -26.38 4.08
N ARG A 600 3.58 -26.23 4.24
CA ARG A 600 4.43 -27.27 4.83
C ARG A 600 4.30 -27.30 6.35
N LYS A 601 4.22 -26.13 7.00
CA LYS A 601 4.11 -26.00 8.46
C LYS A 601 2.71 -26.32 8.99
N PHE A 602 1.67 -25.82 8.31
CA PHE A 602 0.27 -25.83 8.74
C PHE A 602 -0.67 -26.48 7.69
N PRO A 603 -0.43 -27.74 7.27
CA PRO A 603 -1.20 -28.37 6.20
C PRO A 603 -2.66 -28.64 6.57
N LYS A 604 -2.97 -28.82 7.87
CA LYS A 604 -4.34 -29.05 8.35
C LYS A 604 -5.15 -27.76 8.33
N ASP A 605 -4.58 -26.69 8.87
CA ASP A 605 -5.23 -25.38 8.95
C ASP A 605 -5.51 -24.84 7.54
N MET A 606 -4.53 -24.93 6.63
CA MET A 606 -4.72 -24.53 5.23
C MET A 606 -5.85 -25.29 4.52
N LYS A 607 -6.11 -26.55 4.89
CA LYS A 607 -7.23 -27.35 4.35
C LYS A 607 -8.56 -27.05 5.05
N ALA A 608 -8.52 -26.62 6.31
CA ALA A 608 -9.69 -26.25 7.09
C ALA A 608 -10.25 -24.88 6.71
N MET A 609 -9.41 -23.99 6.17
CA MET A 609 -9.79 -22.67 5.65
C MET A 609 -10.96 -22.75 4.67
N SER A 610 -11.77 -21.68 4.61
CA SER A 610 -12.94 -21.62 3.75
C SER A 610 -12.63 -21.88 2.27
N PRO A 611 -13.58 -22.43 1.46
CA PRO A 611 -13.37 -22.64 0.03
C PRO A 611 -13.07 -21.35 -0.76
N GLU A 612 -13.49 -20.20 -0.24
CA GLU A 612 -13.13 -18.89 -0.80
C GLU A 612 -11.67 -18.56 -0.54
N ASN A 613 -11.19 -18.72 0.70
CA ASN A 613 -9.79 -18.51 1.06
C ASN A 613 -8.86 -19.46 0.29
N GLN A 614 -9.21 -20.75 0.18
CA GLN A 614 -8.43 -21.71 -0.59
C GLN A 614 -8.25 -21.28 -2.06
N ARG A 615 -9.35 -20.87 -2.72
CA ARG A 615 -9.32 -20.34 -4.09
C ARG A 615 -8.49 -19.06 -4.18
N HIS A 616 -8.59 -18.19 -3.18
CA HIS A 616 -7.78 -16.96 -3.12
C HIS A 616 -6.29 -17.30 -3.02
N PHE A 617 -5.91 -18.22 -2.13
CA PHE A 617 -4.52 -18.63 -1.95
C PHE A 617 -3.96 -19.23 -3.23
N GLU A 618 -4.67 -20.15 -3.88
CA GLU A 618 -4.22 -20.76 -5.14
C GLU A 618 -4.01 -19.72 -6.25
N LYS A 619 -4.90 -18.72 -6.32
CA LYS A 619 -4.86 -17.67 -7.33
C LYS A 619 -3.77 -16.63 -7.08
N GLN A 620 -3.55 -16.24 -5.82
CA GLN A 620 -2.67 -15.13 -5.43
C GLN A 620 -1.31 -15.58 -4.88
N ARG A 621 -1.06 -16.89 -4.77
CA ARG A 621 0.20 -17.41 -4.22
C ARG A 621 1.42 -16.93 -4.98
N TRP A 622 2.48 -16.74 -4.22
CA TRP A 622 3.82 -16.47 -4.73
C TRP A 622 4.82 -17.52 -4.20
N PRO A 623 5.70 -18.08 -5.04
CA PRO A 623 5.76 -17.92 -6.49
C PRO A 623 4.53 -18.50 -7.21
N PRO A 624 4.13 -17.96 -8.38
CA PRO A 624 2.99 -18.49 -9.14
C PRO A 624 3.18 -19.92 -9.65
N VAL A 625 2.06 -20.63 -9.87
CA VAL A 625 2.07 -22.03 -10.36
C VAL A 625 2.87 -22.19 -11.65
N TRP A 626 2.65 -21.29 -12.61
CA TRP A 626 3.29 -21.36 -13.92
C TRP A 626 4.81 -21.19 -13.82
N PHE A 627 5.30 -20.39 -12.85
CA PHE A 627 6.73 -20.21 -12.62
C PHE A 627 7.36 -21.51 -12.11
N LEU A 628 6.73 -22.15 -11.12
CA LEU A 628 7.23 -23.41 -10.54
C LEU A 628 7.33 -24.52 -11.59
N LYS A 629 6.36 -24.57 -12.53
CA LYS A 629 6.40 -25.53 -13.65
C LYS A 629 7.54 -25.22 -14.62
N GLU A 630 7.75 -23.95 -14.96
CA GLU A 630 8.83 -23.54 -15.85
C GLU A 630 10.21 -23.73 -15.22
N GLU A 631 10.35 -23.50 -13.91
CA GLU A 631 11.57 -23.74 -13.16
C GLU A 631 11.95 -25.22 -13.14
N ASP A 632 11.01 -26.12 -12.82
CA ASP A 632 11.23 -27.56 -12.91
C ASP A 632 11.63 -27.98 -14.33
N ARG A 633 10.97 -27.44 -15.35
CA ARG A 633 11.30 -27.72 -16.75
C ARG A 633 12.68 -27.20 -17.15
N TYR A 634 13.06 -25.99 -16.73
CA TYR A 634 14.36 -25.40 -16.97
C TYR A 634 15.47 -26.26 -16.35
N LEU A 635 15.32 -26.64 -15.08
CA LEU A 635 16.29 -27.48 -14.36
C LEU A 635 16.45 -28.85 -15.01
N ARG A 636 15.36 -29.47 -15.48
CA ARG A 636 15.43 -30.73 -16.25
C ARG A 636 16.18 -30.56 -17.56
N SER A 637 15.90 -29.49 -18.30
CA SER A 637 16.54 -29.18 -19.59
C SER A 637 18.04 -28.88 -19.42
N GLN A 638 18.42 -28.22 -18.31
CA GLN A 638 19.82 -27.97 -17.97
C GLN A 638 20.59 -29.27 -17.77
N LYS A 639 20.04 -30.18 -16.93
CA LYS A 639 20.62 -31.51 -16.68
C LYS A 639 20.73 -32.35 -17.95
N GLU A 640 19.75 -32.25 -18.85
CA GLU A 640 19.78 -32.95 -20.13
C GLU A 640 20.91 -32.43 -21.03
N ARG A 641 21.07 -31.11 -21.14
CA ARG A 641 22.18 -30.50 -21.89
C ARG A 641 23.55 -30.85 -21.32
N GLU A 642 23.71 -30.81 -20.01
CA GLU A 642 24.97 -31.19 -19.34
C GLU A 642 25.36 -32.64 -19.68
N ARG A 643 24.38 -33.55 -19.71
CA ARG A 643 24.59 -34.95 -20.11
C ARG A 643 24.98 -35.07 -21.59
N GLU A 644 24.32 -34.34 -22.49
CA GLU A 644 24.67 -34.34 -23.92
C GLU A 644 26.10 -33.83 -24.16
N GLU A 645 26.49 -32.75 -23.47
CA GLU A 645 27.83 -32.19 -23.55
C GLU A 645 28.89 -33.17 -23.00
N GLU A 646 28.59 -33.86 -21.90
CA GLU A 646 29.47 -34.88 -21.34
C GLU A 646 29.68 -36.04 -22.32
N ILE A 647 28.61 -36.50 -22.99
CA ILE A 647 28.68 -37.53 -24.03
C ILE A 647 29.55 -37.07 -25.20
N LEU A 648 29.34 -35.83 -25.69
CA LEU A 648 30.15 -35.26 -26.77
C LEU A 648 31.63 -35.14 -26.39
N ARG A 649 31.94 -34.70 -25.15
CA ARG A 649 33.30 -34.65 -24.62
C ARG A 649 33.97 -36.03 -24.61
N LYS A 650 33.24 -37.07 -24.17
CA LYS A 650 33.70 -38.48 -24.17
C LYS A 650 33.93 -39.03 -25.59
N GLN A 651 33.10 -38.64 -26.57
CA GLN A 651 33.28 -39.04 -27.97
C GLN A 651 34.50 -38.36 -28.62
N HIS A 652 34.74 -37.09 -28.32
CA HIS A 652 35.90 -36.36 -28.81
C HIS A 652 37.23 -36.91 -28.27
N THR A 653 37.28 -37.31 -26.99
CA THR A 653 38.47 -37.94 -26.39
C THR A 653 38.78 -39.30 -27.04
N LYS A 654 37.77 -40.10 -27.39
CA LYS A 654 37.96 -41.37 -28.11
C LYS A 654 38.49 -41.20 -29.54
N ARG A 655 38.05 -40.18 -30.29
CA ARG A 655 38.54 -39.92 -31.66
C ARG A 655 40.00 -39.42 -31.70
N GLY A 656 40.48 -38.75 -30.65
CA GLY A 656 41.88 -38.33 -30.55
C GLY A 656 42.88 -39.48 -30.44
N TRP A 657 42.43 -40.66 -29.99
CA TRP A 657 43.29 -41.85 -29.82
C TRP A 657 43.35 -42.74 -31.08
N CYS A 658 42.47 -42.53 -32.07
CA CYS A 658 42.45 -43.34 -33.30
C CYS A 658 43.47 -42.89 -34.36
N PHE A 659 44.17 -41.77 -34.17
CA PHE A 659 45.20 -41.29 -35.11
C PHE A 659 46.63 -41.78 -34.80
N TRP A 660 46.82 -42.60 -33.75
CA TRP A 660 48.10 -43.20 -33.37
C TRP A 660 48.17 -44.72 -33.63
N ARG A 661 47.69 -45.19 -34.78
CA ARG A 661 48.06 -46.51 -35.31
C ARG A 661 48.63 -46.34 -36.72
N HIS A 662 49.96 -46.35 -36.80
CA HIS A 662 50.71 -46.49 -38.04
C HIS A 662 50.41 -47.85 -38.72
N PRO A 663 50.35 -47.91 -40.06
CA PRO A 663 50.40 -49.16 -40.82
C PRO A 663 51.83 -49.45 -41.30
N SER A 664 52.40 -50.57 -40.87
CA SER A 664 53.39 -51.45 -41.56
C SER A 664 54.12 -52.28 -40.48
N SER A 665 54.45 -53.55 -40.64
CA SER A 665 54.87 -54.29 -41.84
C SER A 665 54.57 -55.80 -41.71
N SER A 666 54.20 -56.41 -42.84
CA SER A 666 54.15 -57.86 -43.08
C SER A 666 55.56 -58.52 -43.04
N PRO A 667 55.65 -59.85 -42.89
CA PRO A 667 56.87 -60.55 -42.49
C PRO A 667 57.77 -60.87 -43.70
N HIS A 668 59.09 -60.82 -43.52
CA HIS A 668 60.04 -61.51 -44.38
C HIS A 668 61.00 -62.39 -43.56
N VAL A 669 61.09 -63.62 -44.05
CA VAL A 669 61.90 -64.77 -43.63
C VAL A 669 63.38 -64.48 -43.78
N SER A 670 64.19 -64.86 -42.76
CA SER A 670 65.47 -65.59 -42.82
C SER A 670 65.91 -65.90 -41.40
#